data_AF-A0A5P2AMU2-F1
#
_entry.id   AF-A0A5P2AMU2-F1
#
_cell.length_a   1.000
_cell.length_b   1.000
_cell.length_c   1.000
_cell.angle_alpha   90.00
_cell.angle_beta   90.00
_cell.angle_gamma   90.00
#
_symmetry.space_group_name_H-M   'P 1'
#
loop_
_entity.id
_entity.type
_entity.pdbx_description
1 polymer ?
#
loop_
_entity_poly.entity_id
_entity_poly.type
_entity_poly.pdbx_seq_one_letter_code
_entity_poly.pdbx_strand_id
1 'polypeptide(L)'
;MSTHDTPTPDIGTPSRRSVVTATGASALAAGLAAASAGPATAWSPAGAPSTAPAAAPAAAPPGTDPRAYATVARAIAVYDEHDEPLVPAYLRIVENGLPARRAKATKRVLIVGAGPAGLLAADLLNRAGHDVVVIEANGNRVGGRIKTFRKGGHENGAQPFADPLQYAEAGAMRLPESHPLLMALIEKYALPRQEFYLVDVEVGNPAKQANRTWIHVNGVHMRRADYEQNPAPVNDTFGVTGDHRTKTAAAILADALEPARRLVRDKEGTALVEGWVEILQRYGHWSMYRYLTEVAGLDTRTVDLVGTIQNLTSRLHLSFMHSFLSAALIDPRTRFWEIKGGTALFADALYAPVKGKVRLDRRAVRIERSGGKVRVHTVSEDHRTGGEGVTEVFEGDEAIVTVPFSGLRHVTFDPPLSYGKRRAITELHYDAATKVLLEFSRRWWEFTEAEWKETLDSVEDGLYERYRAGTVAHGEYLGAHRSVKDLGVTIPDVLKEYHSVFRPAAGRDPEASHVRGGGTVSDNANRFMYFEHAQPMEGSDGGIMLASYSWADDALKWDAFADEERYLRALAGVQAVFGRRCEVFFTNKCRTQSWMRDHYAYGEASVLFPGQHTELFPDVPTSEGPLHFAGCHTSVKPAWIEGALESAVRTSLKVHAG
;
A
#
# COMPACT_ATOMS: atom_id res chain seq x y z
N MET A 1 37.85 51.96 36.44
CA MET A 1 37.41 50.58 36.72
C MET A 1 35.97 50.65 37.16
N SER A 2 35.11 50.09 36.33
CA SER A 2 33.66 50.25 36.33
C SER A 2 32.97 49.26 37.27
N THR A 3 31.95 49.73 38.00
CA THR A 3 30.74 48.95 38.30
C THR A 3 29.59 49.94 38.49
N HIS A 4 28.70 50.01 37.50
CA HIS A 4 27.45 50.75 37.53
C HIS A 4 26.31 49.78 37.87
N ASP A 5 25.52 50.15 38.88
CA ASP A 5 24.14 49.70 39.06
C ASP A 5 23.27 50.17 37.88
N THR A 6 22.39 49.30 37.40
CA THR A 6 21.27 49.67 36.51
C THR A 6 20.01 48.89 36.90
N PRO A 7 18.81 49.51 36.82
CA PRO A 7 17.56 48.97 37.32
C PRO A 7 16.79 48.17 36.26
N THR A 8 15.84 47.35 36.72
CA THR A 8 14.83 46.62 35.92
C THR A 8 14.02 47.51 34.97
N PRO A 9 13.78 47.06 33.72
CA PRO A 9 12.65 47.52 32.93
C PRO A 9 11.65 46.39 32.58
N ASP A 10 10.39 46.68 32.89
CA ASP A 10 9.19 46.55 32.05
C ASP A 10 9.05 45.33 31.12
N ILE A 11 8.19 44.38 31.52
CA ILE A 11 7.74 43.27 30.66
C ILE A 11 6.59 43.79 29.78
N GLY A 12 6.98 44.45 28.69
CA GLY A 12 6.10 44.80 27.59
C GLY A 12 5.74 43.58 26.72
N THR A 13 4.46 43.46 26.42
CA THR A 13 3.84 42.56 25.43
C THR A 13 4.65 42.40 24.13
N PRO A 14 5.06 41.18 23.72
CA PRO A 14 5.64 40.96 22.40
C PRO A 14 4.55 40.81 21.33
N SER A 15 4.71 41.61 20.29
CA SER A 15 3.82 41.72 19.14
C SER A 15 3.84 40.49 18.22
N ARG A 16 2.68 40.25 17.60
CA ARG A 16 2.48 39.30 16.51
C ARG A 16 3.42 39.60 15.34
N ARG A 17 4.37 38.71 15.05
CA ARG A 17 4.78 38.28 13.69
C ARG A 17 5.97 37.31 13.77
N SER A 18 5.66 36.02 13.78
CA SER A 18 6.51 34.93 13.30
C SER A 18 5.72 33.63 13.49
N VAL A 19 4.76 33.41 12.59
CA VAL A 19 3.99 32.15 12.53
C VAL A 19 4.55 31.33 11.38
N VAL A 20 5.26 30.26 11.75
CA VAL A 20 5.21 28.92 11.17
C VAL A 20 4.84 28.84 9.69
N THR A 21 5.84 28.89 8.80
CA THR A 21 5.77 28.30 7.47
C THR A 21 6.07 26.81 7.58
N ALA A 22 5.05 26.01 7.91
CA ALA A 22 5.09 24.56 7.81
C ALA A 22 4.36 24.12 6.54
N THR A 23 5.16 23.68 5.58
CA THR A 23 4.84 23.11 4.27
C THR A 23 4.04 21.81 4.42
N GLY A 24 2.72 21.92 4.24
CA GLY A 24 1.80 20.77 4.17
C GLY A 24 1.26 20.48 2.76
N ALA A 25 1.57 21.31 1.77
CA ALA A 25 1.15 21.14 0.37
C ALA A 25 2.04 20.18 -0.44
N SER A 26 3.12 19.68 0.16
CA SER A 26 4.26 19.13 -0.57
C SER A 26 4.35 17.60 -0.60
N ALA A 27 3.43 16.80 -0.06
CA ALA A 27 3.59 15.34 -0.14
C ALA A 27 3.51 14.82 -1.60
N LEU A 28 2.63 15.39 -2.43
CA LEU A 28 2.59 15.11 -3.87
C LEU A 28 3.58 15.98 -4.66
N ALA A 29 3.73 17.27 -4.30
CA ALA A 29 4.63 18.17 -5.02
C ALA A 29 6.13 17.87 -4.78
N ALA A 30 6.54 17.47 -3.58
CA ALA A 30 7.93 17.07 -3.28
C ALA A 30 8.29 15.70 -3.86
N GLY A 31 7.33 14.77 -3.94
CA GLY A 31 7.49 13.53 -4.71
C GLY A 31 7.76 13.81 -6.19
N LEU A 32 7.11 14.83 -6.75
CA LEU A 32 7.27 15.28 -8.14
C LEU A 32 8.49 16.19 -8.37
N ALA A 33 8.98 16.91 -7.35
CA ALA A 33 10.14 17.81 -7.45
C ALA A 33 11.49 17.10 -7.28
N ALA A 34 11.55 15.97 -6.57
CA ALA A 34 12.83 15.31 -6.29
C ALA A 34 13.37 14.46 -7.48
N ALA A 35 12.68 14.40 -8.62
CA ALA A 35 13.05 13.60 -9.79
C ALA A 35 14.00 14.29 -10.76
N SER A 36 15.15 14.75 -10.26
CA SER A 36 16.34 15.01 -11.08
C SER A 36 17.53 15.40 -10.21
N ALA A 37 18.51 14.52 -10.07
CA ALA A 37 19.88 14.89 -9.70
C ALA A 37 20.87 13.80 -10.17
N GLY A 38 21.12 13.76 -11.48
CA GLY A 38 22.38 13.23 -12.03
C GLY A 38 23.26 14.42 -12.44
N PRO A 39 24.60 14.29 -12.39
CA PRO A 39 25.48 15.42 -12.65
C PRO A 39 25.33 15.89 -14.11
N ALA A 40 25.23 17.19 -14.28
CA ALA A 40 25.19 17.84 -15.58
C ALA A 40 26.53 17.65 -16.30
N THR A 41 26.56 16.84 -17.35
CA THR A 41 27.58 16.94 -18.39
C THR A 41 26.97 17.65 -19.59
N ALA A 42 27.50 18.83 -19.89
CA ALA A 42 27.08 19.68 -20.98
C ALA A 42 27.28 18.98 -22.34
N TRP A 43 26.23 18.94 -23.16
CA TRP A 43 26.35 18.78 -24.61
C TRP A 43 25.55 19.86 -25.35
N SER A 44 26.20 20.44 -26.34
CA SER A 44 25.74 21.50 -27.24
C SER A 44 24.64 21.02 -28.21
N PRO A 45 23.90 21.94 -28.86
CA PRO A 45 22.58 21.64 -29.41
C PRO A 45 22.67 21.16 -30.87
N ALA A 46 21.91 20.12 -31.22
CA ALA A 46 21.49 19.89 -32.60
C ALA A 46 20.28 18.95 -32.67
N GLY A 47 19.22 19.40 -33.36
CA GLY A 47 18.05 18.61 -33.75
C GLY A 47 16.76 19.09 -33.10
N ALA A 48 15.99 19.93 -33.82
CA ALA A 48 14.66 20.34 -33.41
C ALA A 48 13.76 19.12 -33.11
N PRO A 49 12.94 19.14 -32.05
CA PRO A 49 12.04 18.05 -31.77
C PRO A 49 11.02 17.94 -32.90
N SER A 50 10.90 16.75 -33.47
CA SER A 50 9.72 16.33 -34.22
C SER A 50 8.51 16.62 -33.34
N THR A 51 7.69 17.58 -33.76
CA THR A 51 6.38 17.85 -33.18
C THR A 51 5.51 16.63 -33.46
N ALA A 52 5.53 15.66 -32.54
CA ALA A 52 4.45 14.68 -32.45
C ALA A 52 3.15 15.50 -32.39
N PRO A 53 2.17 15.24 -33.28
CA PRO A 53 0.90 15.95 -33.22
C PRO A 53 0.35 15.75 -31.80
N ALA A 54 0.00 16.85 -31.13
CA ALA A 54 -0.63 16.79 -29.82
C ALA A 54 -1.84 15.87 -29.94
N ALA A 55 -1.75 14.66 -29.37
CA ALA A 55 -2.85 13.72 -29.38
C ALA A 55 -4.06 14.48 -28.86
N ALA A 56 -5.11 14.57 -29.69
CA ALA A 56 -6.35 15.21 -29.27
C ALA A 56 -6.77 14.53 -27.96
N PRO A 57 -7.04 15.28 -26.88
CA PRO A 57 -7.47 14.68 -25.63
C PRO A 57 -8.63 13.75 -25.95
N ALA A 58 -8.64 12.53 -25.39
CA ALA A 58 -9.82 11.68 -25.45
C ALA A 58 -10.98 12.54 -24.94
N ALA A 59 -11.88 12.94 -25.85
CA ALA A 59 -12.92 13.88 -25.51
C ALA A 59 -13.68 13.29 -24.33
N ALA A 60 -13.70 14.01 -23.21
CA ALA A 60 -14.52 13.62 -22.07
C ALA A 60 -15.91 13.25 -22.59
N PRO A 61 -16.52 12.17 -22.08
CA PRO A 61 -17.85 11.77 -22.53
C PRO A 61 -18.80 12.98 -22.50
N PRO A 62 -19.64 13.16 -23.53
CA PRO A 62 -20.63 14.23 -23.53
C PRO A 62 -21.43 14.22 -22.22
N GLY A 63 -21.60 15.39 -21.61
CA GLY A 63 -22.32 15.54 -20.34
C GLY A 63 -21.48 15.38 -19.07
N THR A 64 -20.17 15.18 -19.16
CA THR A 64 -19.27 15.27 -17.99
C THR A 64 -19.37 16.66 -17.36
N ASP A 65 -19.72 16.76 -16.07
CA ASP A 65 -19.79 18.04 -15.35
C ASP A 65 -18.38 18.67 -15.28
N PRO A 66 -18.15 19.86 -15.87
CA PRO A 66 -16.85 20.51 -15.82
C PRO A 66 -16.35 20.79 -14.39
N ARG A 67 -17.26 20.92 -13.42
CA ARG A 67 -16.90 21.16 -12.00
C ARG A 67 -16.27 19.93 -11.37
N ALA A 68 -16.55 18.73 -11.88
CA ALA A 68 -15.98 17.48 -11.36
C ALA A 68 -14.44 17.50 -11.42
N TYR A 69 -13.85 18.10 -12.47
CA TYR A 69 -12.39 18.22 -12.58
C TYR A 69 -11.80 19.01 -11.42
N ALA A 70 -12.38 20.17 -11.09
CA ALA A 70 -11.90 20.99 -9.98
C ALA A 70 -12.14 20.30 -8.62
N THR A 71 -13.26 19.60 -8.45
CA THR A 71 -13.54 18.79 -7.25
C THR A 71 -12.48 17.71 -7.03
N VAL A 72 -12.14 16.96 -8.08
CA VAL A 72 -11.11 15.91 -8.02
C VAL A 72 -9.73 16.52 -7.82
N ALA A 73 -9.39 17.60 -8.53
CA ALA A 73 -8.10 18.30 -8.40
C ALA A 73 -7.84 18.78 -6.97
N ARG A 74 -8.83 19.43 -6.34
CA ARG A 74 -8.75 19.84 -4.93
C ARG A 74 -8.61 18.65 -3.99
N ALA A 75 -9.32 17.55 -4.26
CA ALA A 75 -9.16 16.34 -3.47
C ALA A 75 -7.73 15.76 -3.59
N ILE A 76 -7.09 15.84 -4.77
CA ILE A 76 -5.71 15.38 -4.99
C ILE A 76 -4.72 16.24 -4.21
N ALA A 77 -4.91 17.56 -4.24
CA ALA A 77 -4.10 18.51 -3.49
C ALA A 77 -4.42 18.52 -1.97
N VAL A 78 -5.54 17.91 -1.56
CA VAL A 78 -6.09 17.99 -0.19
C VAL A 78 -6.37 19.45 0.20
N TYR A 79 -7.07 20.16 -0.69
CA TYR A 79 -7.42 21.58 -0.59
C TYR A 79 -8.92 21.78 -0.36
N ASP A 80 -9.28 22.91 0.22
CA ASP A 80 -10.67 23.36 0.35
C ASP A 80 -11.21 24.00 -0.95
N GLU A 81 -12.44 24.51 -0.90
CA GLU A 81 -13.10 25.19 -2.02
C GLU A 81 -12.43 26.49 -2.47
N HIS A 82 -11.51 27.03 -1.67
CA HIS A 82 -10.75 28.26 -1.93
C HIS A 82 -9.31 27.99 -2.36
N ASP A 83 -8.98 26.72 -2.66
CA ASP A 83 -7.65 26.26 -3.02
C ASP A 83 -6.61 26.44 -1.90
N GLU A 84 -7.05 26.40 -0.64
CA GLU A 84 -6.18 26.48 0.53
C GLU A 84 -5.88 25.07 1.11
N PRO A 85 -4.64 24.80 1.57
CA PRO A 85 -4.27 23.50 2.11
C PRO A 85 -5.02 23.10 3.40
N LEU A 86 -5.66 21.93 3.40
CA LEU A 86 -6.37 21.41 4.58
C LEU A 86 -5.45 20.66 5.57
N VAL A 87 -4.32 20.14 5.09
CA VAL A 87 -3.40 19.29 5.88
C VAL A 87 -2.99 19.94 7.23
N PRO A 88 -2.59 21.22 7.30
CA PRO A 88 -2.24 21.84 8.58
C PRO A 88 -3.39 21.88 9.59
N ALA A 89 -4.63 22.06 9.13
CA ALA A 89 -5.81 22.01 10.00
C ALA A 89 -6.09 20.58 10.45
N TYR A 90 -5.91 19.60 9.56
CA TYR A 90 -6.13 18.20 9.89
C TYR A 90 -5.13 17.68 10.91
N LEU A 91 -3.86 18.05 10.80
CA LEU A 91 -2.83 17.75 11.80
C LEU A 91 -3.22 18.25 13.19
N ARG A 92 -3.64 19.52 13.31
CA ARG A 92 -4.10 20.08 14.59
C ARG A 92 -5.26 19.28 15.18
N ILE A 93 -6.17 18.76 14.35
CA ILE A 93 -7.33 17.97 14.81
C ILE A 93 -6.91 16.58 15.28
N VAL A 94 -6.02 15.92 14.54
CA VAL A 94 -5.47 14.61 14.91
C VAL A 94 -4.75 14.68 16.27
N GLU A 95 -3.98 15.75 16.49
CA GLU A 95 -3.28 16.01 17.75
C GLU A 95 -4.27 16.37 18.87
N ASN A 96 -4.98 17.48 18.69
CA ASN A 96 -5.69 18.17 19.78
C ASN A 96 -7.18 17.82 19.89
N GLY A 97 -7.75 17.14 18.89
CA GLY A 97 -9.17 16.86 18.79
C GLY A 97 -9.94 17.89 17.96
N LEU A 98 -11.25 17.68 17.81
CA LEU A 98 -12.12 18.58 17.06
C LEU A 98 -12.22 19.97 17.75
N PRO A 99 -12.44 21.06 16.99
CA PRO A 99 -12.55 22.39 17.57
C PRO A 99 -13.66 22.49 18.63
N ALA A 100 -13.36 23.12 19.76
CA ALA A 100 -14.38 23.38 20.78
C ALA A 100 -15.49 24.27 20.22
N ARG A 101 -16.75 23.92 20.49
CA ARG A 101 -17.92 24.68 20.05
C ARG A 101 -18.75 25.16 21.23
N ARG A 102 -19.38 26.35 21.10
CA ARG A 102 -20.43 26.78 22.03
C ARG A 102 -21.63 25.82 21.93
N ALA A 103 -22.10 25.38 23.09
CA ALA A 103 -23.19 24.44 23.35
C ALA A 103 -24.09 24.08 22.13
N LYS A 104 -23.72 23.03 21.39
CA LYS A 104 -24.67 22.23 20.60
C LYS A 104 -24.96 20.93 21.37
N ALA A 105 -26.14 20.36 21.16
CA ALA A 105 -26.54 19.11 21.78
C ALA A 105 -25.58 17.96 21.41
N THR A 106 -25.20 17.17 22.42
CA THR A 106 -24.53 15.88 22.23
C THR A 106 -25.35 15.01 21.29
N LYS A 107 -24.76 14.67 20.14
CA LYS A 107 -25.31 13.68 19.19
C LYS A 107 -24.88 12.26 19.56
N ARG A 108 -25.75 11.28 19.30
CA ARG A 108 -25.40 9.86 19.23
C ARG A 108 -24.97 9.51 17.80
N VAL A 109 -23.71 9.14 17.61
CA VAL A 109 -23.11 8.88 16.30
C VAL A 109 -22.78 7.41 16.15
N LEU A 110 -23.35 6.78 15.12
CA LEU A 110 -23.02 5.41 14.74
C LEU A 110 -21.85 5.41 13.76
N ILE A 111 -20.86 4.53 13.96
CA ILE A 111 -19.75 4.36 13.03
C ILE A 111 -19.79 2.92 12.53
N VAL A 112 -20.00 2.73 11.23
CA VAL A 112 -20.12 1.40 10.62
C VAL A 112 -18.77 1.03 10.02
N GLY A 113 -18.06 0.09 10.66
CA GLY A 113 -16.71 -0.35 10.37
C GLY A 113 -15.66 0.19 11.35
N ALA A 114 -14.81 -0.68 11.85
CA ALA A 114 -13.69 -0.39 12.75
C ALA A 114 -12.33 -0.45 12.03
N GLY A 115 -12.27 0.02 10.78
CA GLY A 115 -11.01 0.33 10.10
C GLY A 115 -10.36 1.62 10.64
N PRO A 116 -9.18 2.02 10.13
CA PRO A 116 -8.49 3.23 10.60
C PRO A 116 -9.35 4.50 10.51
N ALA A 117 -10.18 4.63 9.46
CA ALA A 117 -11.09 5.77 9.35
C ALA A 117 -12.16 5.77 10.45
N GLY A 118 -12.77 4.61 10.72
CA GLY A 118 -13.82 4.48 11.74
C GLY A 118 -13.30 4.66 13.15
N LEU A 119 -12.16 4.05 13.47
CA LEU A 119 -11.53 4.18 14.80
C LEU A 119 -11.08 5.62 15.09
N LEU A 120 -10.45 6.30 14.12
CA LEU A 120 -10.05 7.70 14.31
C LEU A 120 -11.28 8.61 14.43
N ALA A 121 -12.31 8.44 13.59
CA ALA A 121 -13.54 9.23 13.70
C ALA A 121 -14.23 9.01 15.05
N ALA A 122 -14.20 7.78 15.56
CA ALA A 122 -14.74 7.45 16.88
C ALA A 122 -14.01 8.19 18.00
N ASP A 123 -12.67 8.19 17.99
CA ASP A 123 -11.86 8.89 18.99
C ASP A 123 -12.14 10.40 18.98
N LEU A 124 -12.11 11.01 17.78
CA LEU A 124 -12.31 12.44 17.61
C LEU A 124 -13.68 12.90 18.10
N LEU A 125 -14.74 12.18 17.73
CA LEU A 125 -16.11 12.53 18.14
C LEU A 125 -16.36 12.25 19.63
N ASN A 126 -15.82 11.14 20.16
CA ASN A 126 -15.93 10.80 21.57
C ASN A 126 -15.23 11.86 22.45
N ARG A 127 -14.01 12.29 22.08
CA ARG A 127 -13.28 13.38 22.77
C ARG A 127 -14.00 14.72 22.66
N ALA A 128 -14.79 14.94 21.63
CA ALA A 128 -15.64 16.12 21.48
C ALA A 128 -16.97 16.05 22.27
N GLY A 129 -17.22 14.97 23.02
CA GLY A 129 -18.39 14.81 23.88
C GLY A 129 -19.63 14.24 23.19
N HIS A 130 -19.48 13.63 22.01
CA HIS A 130 -20.53 12.86 21.35
C HIS A 130 -20.66 11.45 21.93
N ASP A 131 -21.87 10.88 21.93
CA ASP A 131 -22.05 9.46 22.27
C ASP A 131 -21.79 8.61 21.02
N VAL A 132 -20.71 7.82 21.02
CA VAL A 132 -20.27 7.07 19.85
C VAL A 132 -20.50 5.57 20.05
N VAL A 133 -20.99 4.89 19.02
CA VAL A 133 -20.98 3.42 18.93
C VAL A 133 -20.33 3.02 17.62
N VAL A 134 -19.30 2.17 17.67
CA VAL A 134 -18.66 1.58 16.49
C VAL A 134 -19.19 0.17 16.29
N ILE A 135 -19.60 -0.15 15.08
CA ILE A 135 -20.24 -1.40 14.68
C ILE A 135 -19.31 -2.09 13.70
N GLU A 136 -18.69 -3.21 14.09
CA GLU A 136 -17.70 -3.93 13.29
C GLU A 136 -18.22 -5.31 12.91
N ALA A 137 -18.10 -5.64 11.63
CA ALA A 137 -18.59 -6.90 11.09
C ALA A 137 -17.75 -8.10 11.54
N ASN A 138 -16.44 -7.91 11.69
CA ASN A 138 -15.53 -8.96 12.12
C ASN A 138 -15.74 -9.35 13.58
N GLY A 139 -15.76 -10.65 13.87
CA GLY A 139 -16.10 -11.17 15.19
C GLY A 139 -15.05 -10.93 16.28
N ASN A 140 -13.77 -10.76 15.90
CA ASN A 140 -12.68 -10.69 16.88
C ASN A 140 -11.61 -9.64 16.59
N ARG A 141 -11.69 -8.91 15.47
CA ARG A 141 -10.61 -8.03 15.02
C ARG A 141 -11.09 -6.67 14.50
N VAL A 142 -10.35 -5.62 14.82
CA VAL A 142 -10.44 -4.27 14.24
C VAL A 142 -9.23 -3.96 13.33
N GLY A 143 -9.28 -2.85 12.61
CA GLY A 143 -8.21 -2.38 11.71
C GLY A 143 -8.48 -2.64 10.22
N GLY A 144 -9.48 -3.46 9.89
CA GLY A 144 -9.86 -3.74 8.50
C GLY A 144 -8.71 -4.30 7.67
N ARG A 145 -8.29 -3.58 6.63
CA ARG A 145 -7.17 -3.98 5.74
C ARG A 145 -5.78 -3.80 6.35
N ILE A 146 -5.68 -3.12 7.49
CA ILE A 146 -4.48 -3.20 8.32
C ILE A 146 -4.56 -4.52 9.07
N LYS A 147 -3.78 -5.50 8.62
CA LYS A 147 -3.73 -6.85 9.18
C LYS A 147 -2.30 -7.36 9.18
N THR A 148 -1.85 -7.78 10.35
CA THR A 148 -0.57 -8.46 10.55
C THR A 148 -0.88 -9.89 11.00
N PHE A 149 -0.20 -10.87 10.41
CA PHE A 149 -0.14 -12.22 10.98
C PHE A 149 0.82 -12.17 12.17
N ARG A 150 0.28 -12.22 13.40
CA ARG A 150 1.05 -12.13 14.65
C ARG A 150 0.39 -12.91 15.78
N LYS A 151 1.16 -13.20 16.83
CA LYS A 151 0.64 -13.68 18.12
C LYS A 151 0.12 -12.53 18.99
N GLY A 152 -0.97 -12.76 19.71
CA GLY A 152 -1.54 -11.80 20.66
C GLY A 152 -2.32 -10.68 19.96
N GLY A 153 -2.09 -9.43 20.37
CA GLY A 153 -2.91 -8.30 19.93
C GLY A 153 -4.31 -8.29 20.57
N HIS A 154 -5.17 -7.36 20.15
CA HIS A 154 -6.57 -7.35 20.62
C HIS A 154 -7.35 -8.57 20.13
N GLU A 155 -6.92 -9.16 19.02
CA GLU A 155 -7.51 -10.31 18.35
C GLU A 155 -7.10 -11.66 18.98
N ASN A 156 -6.18 -11.65 19.95
CA ASN A 156 -5.59 -12.86 20.56
C ASN A 156 -5.10 -13.88 19.52
N GLY A 157 -4.39 -13.39 18.50
CA GLY A 157 -3.89 -14.20 17.39
C GLY A 157 -2.99 -15.35 17.86
N ALA A 158 -3.14 -16.51 17.22
CA ALA A 158 -2.21 -17.62 17.39
C ALA A 158 -0.88 -17.33 16.67
N GLN A 159 0.22 -17.91 17.15
CA GLN A 159 1.52 -17.74 16.51
C GLN A 159 1.49 -18.28 15.07
N PRO A 160 1.75 -17.43 14.05
CA PRO A 160 1.57 -17.85 12.67
C PRO A 160 2.73 -18.66 12.09
N PHE A 161 3.92 -18.49 12.65
CA PHE A 161 5.18 -19.04 12.12
C PHE A 161 5.86 -19.95 13.15
N ALA A 162 6.88 -20.72 12.75
CA ALA A 162 7.58 -21.63 13.65
C ALA A 162 8.44 -20.85 14.64
N ASP A 163 9.15 -19.83 14.16
CA ASP A 163 9.87 -18.90 15.00
C ASP A 163 8.87 -18.03 15.79
N PRO A 164 8.91 -18.05 17.13
CA PRO A 164 7.95 -17.35 17.98
C PRO A 164 8.08 -15.82 17.93
N LEU A 165 9.15 -15.29 17.33
CA LEU A 165 9.37 -13.86 17.16
C LEU A 165 8.77 -13.35 15.85
N GLN A 166 8.67 -14.21 14.83
CA GLN A 166 8.27 -13.78 13.49
C GLN A 166 6.80 -13.35 13.42
N TYR A 167 6.57 -12.31 12.62
CA TYR A 167 5.27 -11.82 12.17
C TYR A 167 5.40 -11.34 10.72
N ALA A 168 4.27 -11.10 10.04
CA ALA A 168 4.30 -10.61 8.66
C ALA A 168 3.03 -9.85 8.27
N GLU A 169 3.16 -8.95 7.29
CA GLU A 169 2.05 -8.09 6.89
C GLU A 169 1.15 -8.72 5.83
N ALA A 170 -0.13 -8.90 6.17
CA ALA A 170 -1.16 -9.34 5.24
C ALA A 170 -1.65 -8.18 4.35
N GLY A 171 -1.52 -6.94 4.83
CA GLY A 171 -1.95 -5.71 4.14
C GLY A 171 -0.82 -4.69 4.04
N ALA A 172 -1.01 -3.52 4.66
CA ALA A 172 -0.05 -2.42 4.67
C ALA A 172 1.32 -2.87 5.24
N MET A 173 2.40 -2.57 4.50
CA MET A 173 3.77 -2.98 4.85
C MET A 173 4.79 -1.85 4.83
N ARG A 174 4.44 -0.69 4.27
CA ARG A 174 5.35 0.45 4.12
C ARG A 174 4.59 1.75 4.37
N LEU A 175 5.20 2.63 5.16
CA LEU A 175 4.59 3.83 5.71
C LEU A 175 5.44 5.05 5.29
N PRO A 176 5.08 5.78 4.23
CA PRO A 176 5.90 6.88 3.70
C PRO A 176 6.05 8.02 4.72
N GLU A 177 7.25 8.57 4.86
CA GLU A 177 7.49 9.77 5.70
C GLU A 177 6.70 11.00 5.20
N SER A 178 6.31 11.01 3.92
CA SER A 178 5.48 12.05 3.30
C SER A 178 3.99 11.98 3.69
N HIS A 179 3.56 11.07 4.57
CA HIS A 179 2.18 10.94 5.05
C HIS A 179 2.01 11.59 6.44
N PRO A 180 1.70 12.89 6.50
CA PRO A 180 1.80 13.66 7.74
C PRO A 180 0.84 13.22 8.84
N LEU A 181 -0.43 12.87 8.53
CA LEU A 181 -1.38 12.46 9.56
C LEU A 181 -0.99 11.11 10.17
N LEU A 182 -0.56 10.17 9.33
CA LEU A 182 -0.02 8.89 9.77
C LEU A 182 1.21 9.07 10.66
N MET A 183 2.18 9.89 10.24
CA MET A 183 3.40 10.14 11.03
C MET A 183 3.09 10.79 12.38
N ALA A 184 2.19 11.78 12.42
CA ALA A 184 1.77 12.43 13.65
C ALA A 184 1.11 11.43 14.63
N LEU A 185 0.30 10.49 14.13
CA LEU A 185 -0.30 9.45 14.98
C LEU A 185 0.70 8.40 15.46
N ILE A 186 1.64 7.99 14.60
CA ILE A 186 2.74 7.07 14.99
C ILE A 186 3.54 7.68 16.15
N GLU A 187 3.87 8.98 16.05
CA GLU A 187 4.56 9.71 17.11
C GLU A 187 3.70 9.87 18.37
N LYS A 188 2.45 10.31 18.22
CA LYS A 188 1.50 10.48 19.33
C LYS A 188 1.31 9.23 20.16
N TYR A 189 1.27 8.06 19.52
CA TYR A 189 1.13 6.76 20.18
C TYR A 189 2.46 6.10 20.53
N ALA A 190 3.59 6.76 20.27
CA ALA A 190 4.94 6.25 20.50
C ALA A 190 5.16 4.84 19.89
N LEU A 191 4.64 4.60 18.68
CA LEU A 191 4.73 3.29 18.04
C LEU A 191 6.17 3.00 17.60
N PRO A 192 6.71 1.80 17.88
CA PRO A 192 8.09 1.48 17.56
C PRO A 192 8.23 1.32 16.05
N ARG A 193 8.94 2.24 15.39
CA ARG A 193 9.18 2.19 13.94
C ARG A 193 10.64 1.90 13.60
N GLN A 194 10.85 1.30 12.44
CA GLN A 194 12.16 1.18 11.80
C GLN A 194 12.04 1.51 10.31
N GLU A 195 13.17 1.79 9.66
CA GLU A 195 13.17 2.11 8.24
C GLU A 195 12.85 0.86 7.42
N PHE A 196 11.90 1.00 6.49
CA PHE A 196 11.59 0.02 5.45
C PHE A 196 12.44 0.35 4.23
N TYR A 197 13.38 -0.53 3.87
CA TYR A 197 14.25 -0.30 2.71
C TYR A 197 13.52 -0.65 1.41
N LEU A 198 13.00 0.37 0.72
CA LEU A 198 12.33 0.22 -0.58
C LEU A 198 13.26 -0.34 -1.68
N VAL A 199 14.56 -0.06 -1.57
CA VAL A 199 15.63 -0.55 -2.44
C VAL A 199 16.64 -1.35 -1.63
N ASP A 200 17.43 -2.19 -2.29
CA ASP A 200 18.49 -2.97 -1.64
C ASP A 200 19.65 -2.07 -1.19
N VAL A 201 20.08 -2.26 0.05
CA VAL A 201 21.17 -1.50 0.67
C VAL A 201 22.33 -2.41 1.05
N GLU A 202 23.51 -1.84 1.33
CA GLU A 202 24.63 -2.62 1.87
C GLU A 202 24.29 -3.15 3.27
N VAL A 203 24.52 -4.45 3.49
CA VAL A 203 24.26 -5.14 4.76
C VAL A 203 24.98 -4.43 5.93
N GLY A 204 26.24 -4.04 5.74
CA GLY A 204 27.03 -3.36 6.77
C GLY A 204 26.87 -1.82 6.81
N ASN A 205 26.25 -1.21 5.79
CA ASN A 205 26.07 0.24 5.71
C ASN A 205 24.75 0.60 5.00
N PRO A 206 23.62 0.60 5.73
CA PRO A 206 22.30 0.82 5.12
C PRO A 206 22.10 2.20 4.46
N ALA A 207 23.01 3.15 4.66
CA ALA A 207 22.96 4.45 3.99
C ALA A 207 23.38 4.38 2.50
N LYS A 208 23.99 3.27 2.06
CA LYS A 208 24.44 3.08 0.68
C LYS A 208 23.55 2.06 -0.05
N GLN A 209 22.99 2.48 -1.18
CA GLN A 209 22.26 1.58 -2.07
C GLN A 209 23.23 0.61 -2.73
N ALA A 210 22.84 -0.67 -2.77
CA ALA A 210 23.63 -1.74 -3.38
C ALA A 210 23.00 -2.30 -4.66
N ASN A 211 21.67 -2.27 -4.77
CA ASN A 211 20.90 -2.68 -5.97
C ASN A 211 21.26 -4.09 -6.49
N ARG A 212 21.49 -5.07 -5.61
CA ARG A 212 21.85 -6.45 -5.99
C ARG A 212 20.64 -7.38 -6.08
N THR A 213 19.43 -6.92 -5.79
CA THR A 213 18.21 -7.70 -6.06
C THR A 213 18.13 -8.11 -7.53
N TRP A 214 17.47 -9.23 -7.79
CA TRP A 214 17.42 -9.83 -9.11
C TRP A 214 16.35 -9.19 -10.01
N ILE A 215 16.66 -9.16 -11.29
CA ILE A 215 15.71 -9.12 -12.41
C ILE A 215 15.84 -10.48 -13.10
N HIS A 216 14.77 -11.27 -13.07
CA HIS A 216 14.71 -12.58 -13.70
C HIS A 216 13.53 -12.65 -14.67
N VAL A 217 13.77 -12.29 -15.94
CA VAL A 217 12.73 -12.17 -16.98
C VAL A 217 13.23 -12.74 -18.30
N ASN A 218 12.36 -13.38 -19.07
CA ASN A 218 12.63 -14.01 -20.36
C ASN A 218 13.89 -14.90 -20.34
N GLY A 219 14.12 -15.59 -19.22
CA GLY A 219 15.29 -16.45 -18.99
C GLY A 219 16.61 -15.71 -18.75
N VAL A 220 16.62 -14.37 -18.78
CA VAL A 220 17.77 -13.55 -18.38
C VAL A 220 17.72 -13.32 -16.88
N HIS A 221 18.88 -13.51 -16.24
CA HIS A 221 19.08 -13.32 -14.81
C HIS A 221 20.14 -12.23 -14.60
N MET A 222 19.76 -11.09 -14.02
CA MET A 222 20.61 -9.91 -13.96
C MET A 222 20.43 -9.16 -12.63
N ARG A 223 21.51 -8.59 -12.08
CA ARG A 223 21.41 -7.67 -10.93
C ARG A 223 20.79 -6.35 -11.37
N ARG A 224 20.04 -5.68 -10.47
CA ARG A 224 19.58 -4.31 -10.75
C ARG A 224 20.74 -3.34 -10.99
N ALA A 225 21.83 -3.46 -10.25
CA ALA A 225 23.02 -2.61 -10.42
C ALA A 225 23.66 -2.77 -11.82
N ASP A 226 23.66 -4.00 -12.35
CA ASP A 226 24.16 -4.25 -13.71
C ASP A 226 23.15 -3.72 -14.75
N TYR A 227 21.85 -3.87 -14.50
CA TYR A 227 20.80 -3.34 -15.37
C TYR A 227 20.83 -1.81 -15.43
N GLU A 228 21.13 -1.14 -14.32
CA GLU A 228 21.31 0.32 -14.26
C GLU A 228 22.47 0.80 -15.14
N GLN A 229 23.53 0.01 -15.26
CA GLN A 229 24.70 0.34 -16.09
C GLN A 229 24.50 -0.02 -17.56
N ASN A 230 23.89 -1.18 -17.84
CA ASN A 230 23.66 -1.66 -19.20
C ASN A 230 22.31 -2.38 -19.31
N PRO A 231 21.21 -1.66 -19.62
CA PRO A 231 19.88 -2.26 -19.73
C PRO A 231 19.69 -3.23 -20.92
N ALA A 232 20.56 -3.15 -21.93
CA ALA A 232 20.37 -3.80 -23.21
C ALA A 232 20.15 -5.33 -23.13
N PRO A 233 20.87 -6.12 -22.31
CA PRO A 233 20.68 -7.56 -22.25
C PRO A 233 19.26 -7.98 -21.85
N VAL A 234 18.61 -7.23 -20.94
CA VAL A 234 17.21 -7.46 -20.57
C VAL A 234 16.29 -6.89 -21.63
N ASN A 235 16.51 -5.65 -22.07
CA ASN A 235 15.63 -4.96 -23.02
C ASN A 235 15.57 -5.69 -24.39
N ASP A 236 16.67 -6.29 -24.83
CA ASP A 236 16.76 -7.07 -26.07
C ASP A 236 15.82 -8.29 -26.06
N THR A 237 15.58 -8.89 -24.88
CA THR A 237 14.65 -10.04 -24.77
C THR A 237 13.20 -9.69 -25.07
N PHE A 238 12.83 -8.41 -24.93
CA PHE A 238 11.51 -7.89 -25.32
C PHE A 238 11.50 -7.39 -26.77
N GLY A 239 12.65 -7.38 -27.46
CA GLY A 239 12.80 -6.85 -28.81
C GLY A 239 12.75 -5.32 -28.87
N VAL A 240 13.11 -4.63 -27.78
CA VAL A 240 13.17 -3.15 -27.74
C VAL A 240 14.34 -2.65 -28.60
N THR A 241 14.06 -1.64 -29.43
CA THR A 241 15.03 -1.07 -30.39
C THR A 241 15.23 0.43 -30.18
N GLY A 242 16.21 1.02 -30.88
CA GLY A 242 16.48 2.46 -30.84
C GLY A 242 16.94 2.95 -29.47
N ASP A 243 16.63 4.20 -29.13
CA ASP A 243 17.10 4.86 -27.90
C ASP A 243 16.61 4.20 -26.61
N HIS A 244 15.46 3.50 -26.64
CA HIS A 244 14.95 2.79 -25.47
C HIS A 244 15.75 1.52 -25.15
N ARG A 245 16.49 0.96 -26.12
CA ARG A 245 17.27 -0.26 -25.93
C ARG A 245 18.29 -0.12 -24.78
N THR A 246 18.87 1.07 -24.61
CA THR A 246 19.90 1.36 -23.60
C THR A 246 19.40 2.15 -22.40
N LYS A 247 18.08 2.36 -22.27
CA LYS A 247 17.47 3.02 -21.11
C LYS A 247 16.82 2.00 -20.18
N THR A 248 16.91 2.22 -18.87
CA THR A 248 16.19 1.39 -17.91
C THR A 248 14.69 1.56 -18.08
N ALA A 249 13.90 0.52 -17.79
CA ALA A 249 12.44 0.60 -17.79
C ALA A 249 11.90 1.72 -16.89
N ALA A 250 12.59 2.00 -15.76
CA ALA A 250 12.24 3.10 -14.86
C ALA A 250 12.46 4.48 -15.53
N ALA A 251 13.58 4.66 -16.24
CA ALA A 251 13.87 5.90 -16.97
C ALA A 251 12.89 6.11 -18.13
N ILE A 252 12.56 5.05 -18.89
CA ILE A 252 11.56 5.12 -19.96
C ILE A 252 10.19 5.56 -19.41
N LEU A 253 9.75 4.95 -18.30
CA LEU A 253 8.50 5.33 -17.65
C LEU A 253 8.55 6.76 -17.11
N ALA A 254 9.67 7.19 -16.52
CA ALA A 254 9.83 8.56 -16.03
C ALA A 254 9.76 9.59 -17.16
N ASP A 255 10.44 9.34 -18.29
CA ASP A 255 10.39 10.17 -19.49
C ASP A 255 8.94 10.26 -20.04
N ALA A 256 8.22 9.13 -20.08
CA ALA A 256 6.84 9.08 -20.55
C ALA A 256 5.86 9.89 -19.66
N LEU A 257 6.08 9.92 -18.34
CA LEU A 257 5.22 10.64 -17.39
C LEU A 257 5.55 12.14 -17.27
N GLU A 258 6.75 12.55 -17.67
CA GLU A 258 7.26 13.91 -17.49
C GLU A 258 6.35 15.03 -18.05
N PRO A 259 5.69 14.90 -19.22
CA PRO A 259 4.75 15.90 -19.71
C PRO A 259 3.61 16.19 -18.74
N ALA A 260 3.05 15.15 -18.09
CA ALA A 260 2.03 15.33 -17.06
C ALA A 260 2.63 15.88 -15.76
N ARG A 261 3.82 15.42 -15.35
CA ARG A 261 4.50 15.92 -14.11
C ARG A 261 4.73 17.43 -14.15
N ARG A 262 5.15 17.97 -15.29
CA ARG A 262 5.40 19.42 -15.48
C ARG A 262 4.17 20.29 -15.21
N LEU A 263 2.96 19.76 -15.41
CA LEU A 263 1.74 20.54 -15.21
C LEU A 263 1.47 20.86 -13.74
N VAL A 264 2.10 20.15 -12.81
CA VAL A 264 1.87 20.28 -11.36
C VAL A 264 3.14 20.48 -10.54
N ARG A 265 4.32 20.21 -11.12
CA ARG A 265 5.61 20.40 -10.45
C ARG A 265 5.82 21.87 -10.04
N ASP A 266 6.27 22.06 -8.80
CA ASP A 266 6.59 23.36 -8.19
C ASP A 266 5.42 24.37 -8.19
N LYS A 267 4.17 23.88 -8.27
CA LYS A 267 2.97 24.71 -8.17
C LYS A 267 2.30 24.55 -6.80
N GLU A 268 1.68 25.62 -6.32
CA GLU A 268 0.87 25.66 -5.11
C GLU A 268 -0.43 26.45 -5.35
N GLY A 269 -1.33 26.49 -4.35
CA GLY A 269 -2.62 27.19 -4.44
C GLY A 269 -3.44 26.85 -5.69
N THR A 270 -4.11 27.84 -6.25
CA THR A 270 -4.91 27.72 -7.47
C THR A 270 -4.11 27.19 -8.67
N ALA A 271 -2.84 27.57 -8.82
CA ALA A 271 -2.02 27.11 -9.95
C ALA A 271 -1.79 25.58 -9.93
N LEU A 272 -1.68 24.99 -8.73
CA LEU A 272 -1.61 23.53 -8.58
C LEU A 272 -2.94 22.87 -8.95
N VAL A 273 -4.06 23.45 -8.52
CA VAL A 273 -5.41 22.95 -8.82
C VAL A 273 -5.66 23.00 -10.33
N GLU A 274 -5.34 24.10 -11.00
CA GLU A 274 -5.44 24.26 -12.45
C GLU A 274 -4.57 23.23 -13.19
N GLY A 275 -3.35 22.98 -12.72
CA GLY A 275 -2.48 21.94 -13.26
C GLY A 275 -3.11 20.54 -13.20
N TRP A 276 -3.73 20.19 -12.08
CA TRP A 276 -4.47 18.92 -11.94
C TRP A 276 -5.73 18.87 -12.81
N VAL A 277 -6.46 19.98 -12.93
CA VAL A 277 -7.61 20.08 -13.84
C VAL A 277 -7.16 19.79 -15.28
N GLU A 278 -6.06 20.39 -15.71
CA GLU A 278 -5.50 20.16 -17.05
C GLU A 278 -5.11 18.69 -17.27
N ILE A 279 -4.44 18.06 -16.30
CA ILE A 279 -4.12 16.62 -16.34
C ILE A 279 -5.41 15.79 -16.46
N LEU A 280 -6.42 16.05 -15.63
CA LEU A 280 -7.66 15.27 -15.62
C LEU A 280 -8.45 15.44 -16.92
N GLN A 281 -8.51 16.66 -17.47
CA GLN A 281 -9.17 16.93 -18.75
C GLN A 281 -8.47 16.22 -19.92
N ARG A 282 -7.14 16.16 -19.90
CA ARG A 282 -6.37 15.52 -20.98
C ARG A 282 -6.34 14.02 -20.86
N TYR A 283 -6.12 13.51 -19.65
CA TYR A 283 -5.71 12.13 -19.40
C TYR A 283 -6.66 11.33 -18.46
N GLY A 284 -7.69 11.96 -17.90
CA GLY A 284 -8.58 11.32 -16.91
C GLY A 284 -9.37 10.11 -17.43
N HIS A 285 -9.64 10.07 -18.74
CA HIS A 285 -10.31 8.94 -19.44
C HIS A 285 -9.33 7.99 -20.14
N TRP A 286 -8.04 8.10 -19.85
CA TRP A 286 -7.03 7.22 -20.42
C TRP A 286 -6.74 6.06 -19.49
N SER A 287 -6.56 4.87 -20.06
CA SER A 287 -5.83 3.82 -19.37
C SER A 287 -4.33 4.11 -19.43
N MET A 288 -3.57 3.50 -18.52
CA MET A 288 -2.10 3.64 -18.55
C MET A 288 -1.52 3.13 -19.87
N TYR A 289 -2.07 2.04 -20.44
CA TYR A 289 -1.70 1.52 -21.76
C TYR A 289 -1.84 2.57 -22.85
N ARG A 290 -3.04 3.14 -23.00
CA ARG A 290 -3.30 4.13 -24.05
C ARG A 290 -2.42 5.36 -23.89
N TYR A 291 -2.18 5.81 -22.65
CA TYR A 291 -1.28 6.93 -22.39
C TYR A 291 0.15 6.61 -22.89
N LEU A 292 0.69 5.45 -22.54
CA LEU A 292 2.03 5.06 -22.97
C LEU A 292 2.15 4.92 -24.49
N THR A 293 1.13 4.40 -25.17
CA THR A 293 1.18 4.18 -26.62
C THR A 293 0.86 5.43 -27.45
N GLU A 294 -0.21 6.16 -27.13
CA GLU A 294 -0.70 7.25 -28.00
C GLU A 294 -0.20 8.63 -27.55
N VAL A 295 0.13 8.83 -26.27
CA VAL A 295 0.67 10.10 -25.76
C VAL A 295 2.19 10.06 -25.73
N ALA A 296 2.77 9.02 -25.12
CA ALA A 296 4.22 8.87 -25.02
C ALA A 296 4.86 8.21 -26.26
N GLY A 297 4.07 7.65 -27.18
CA GLY A 297 4.57 7.08 -28.43
C GLY A 297 5.38 5.80 -28.27
N LEU A 298 5.23 5.08 -27.15
CA LEU A 298 5.94 3.83 -26.92
C LEU A 298 5.33 2.70 -27.76
N ASP A 299 6.18 1.89 -28.40
CA ASP A 299 5.73 0.67 -29.07
C ASP A 299 5.38 -0.43 -28.05
N THR A 300 4.64 -1.45 -28.49
CA THR A 300 4.14 -2.51 -27.60
C THR A 300 5.26 -3.25 -26.88
N ARG A 301 6.39 -3.49 -27.55
CA ARG A 301 7.58 -4.15 -26.98
C ARG A 301 8.18 -3.35 -25.83
N THR A 302 8.26 -2.03 -25.99
CA THR A 302 8.71 -1.13 -24.91
C THR A 302 7.70 -1.10 -23.76
N VAL A 303 6.39 -1.12 -24.07
CA VAL A 303 5.34 -1.20 -23.05
C VAL A 303 5.39 -2.53 -22.30
N ASP A 304 5.69 -3.66 -22.95
CA ASP A 304 5.83 -4.97 -22.30
C ASP A 304 7.02 -5.00 -21.34
N LEU A 305 8.16 -4.42 -21.73
CA LEU A 305 9.34 -4.24 -20.88
C LEU A 305 8.99 -3.39 -19.65
N VAL A 306 8.41 -2.19 -19.86
CA VAL A 306 8.03 -1.27 -18.77
C VAL A 306 6.98 -1.92 -17.87
N GLY A 307 5.98 -2.55 -18.47
CA GLY A 307 4.94 -3.35 -17.82
C GLY A 307 5.53 -4.35 -16.83
N THR A 308 6.46 -5.16 -17.33
CA THR A 308 7.01 -6.29 -16.60
C THR A 308 7.91 -5.83 -15.46
N ILE A 309 8.81 -4.87 -15.72
CA ILE A 309 9.82 -4.45 -14.74
C ILE A 309 9.26 -3.45 -13.71
N GLN A 310 8.30 -2.60 -14.08
CA GLN A 310 7.76 -1.52 -13.24
C GLN A 310 6.41 -1.85 -12.57
N ASN A 311 6.00 -3.14 -12.56
CA ASN A 311 4.74 -3.59 -11.96
C ASN A 311 3.48 -2.97 -12.59
N LEU A 312 3.48 -2.82 -13.92
CA LEU A 312 2.34 -2.26 -14.64
C LEU A 312 1.58 -3.29 -15.49
N THR A 313 2.16 -4.44 -15.85
CA THR A 313 1.54 -5.40 -16.80
C THR A 313 0.06 -5.68 -16.51
N SER A 314 -0.27 -6.08 -15.28
CA SER A 314 -1.64 -6.40 -14.84
C SER A 314 -2.51 -5.17 -14.57
N ARG A 315 -1.95 -3.96 -14.67
CA ARG A 315 -2.59 -2.67 -14.37
C ARG A 315 -2.66 -1.72 -15.56
N LEU A 316 -2.14 -2.11 -16.72
CA LEU A 316 -2.11 -1.31 -17.94
C LEU A 316 -3.52 -0.85 -18.39
N HIS A 317 -4.55 -1.63 -18.09
CA HIS A 317 -5.94 -1.30 -18.40
C HIS A 317 -6.60 -0.34 -17.38
N LEU A 318 -6.00 -0.15 -16.20
CA LEU A 318 -6.49 0.77 -15.17
C LEU A 318 -6.23 2.22 -15.57
N SER A 319 -6.89 3.15 -14.87
CA SER A 319 -6.75 4.59 -15.11
C SER A 319 -5.29 5.04 -15.07
N PHE A 320 -4.90 5.87 -16.04
CA PHE A 320 -3.62 6.59 -16.03
C PHE A 320 -3.40 7.31 -14.69
N MET A 321 -4.43 7.96 -14.15
CA MET A 321 -4.34 8.72 -12.91
C MET A 321 -3.87 7.86 -11.74
N HIS A 322 -4.31 6.59 -11.65
CA HIS A 322 -3.86 5.70 -10.58
C HIS A 322 -2.34 5.43 -10.67
N SER A 323 -1.86 5.05 -11.86
CA SER A 323 -0.46 4.73 -12.09
C SER A 323 0.42 5.97 -11.92
N PHE A 324 -0.04 7.12 -12.41
CA PHE A 324 0.64 8.40 -12.30
C PHE A 324 0.82 8.85 -10.84
N LEU A 325 -0.26 8.82 -10.05
CA LEU A 325 -0.20 9.14 -8.62
C LEU A 325 0.68 8.14 -7.85
N SER A 326 0.57 6.84 -8.17
CA SER A 326 1.37 5.79 -7.53
C SER A 326 2.87 5.96 -7.79
N ALA A 327 3.25 6.35 -9.02
CA ALA A 327 4.64 6.62 -9.39
C ALA A 327 5.24 7.85 -8.67
N ALA A 328 4.40 8.77 -8.16
CA ALA A 328 4.86 9.89 -7.34
C ALA A 328 4.98 9.54 -5.85
N LEU A 329 4.19 8.56 -5.37
CA LEU A 329 4.15 8.15 -3.96
C LEU A 329 5.14 7.02 -3.63
N ILE A 330 5.46 6.16 -4.60
CA ILE A 330 6.41 5.05 -4.45
C ILE A 330 7.72 5.46 -5.11
N ASP A 331 8.49 6.27 -4.38
CA ASP A 331 9.72 6.87 -4.90
C ASP A 331 10.94 6.41 -4.07
N PRO A 332 12.02 5.90 -4.70
CA PRO A 332 13.25 5.49 -4.00
C PRO A 332 13.91 6.59 -3.15
N ARG A 333 13.59 7.87 -3.37
CA ARG A 333 14.10 8.99 -2.56
C ARG A 333 13.26 9.26 -1.32
N THR A 334 12.03 8.73 -1.27
CA THR A 334 11.17 8.85 -0.10
C THR A 334 11.58 7.80 0.92
N ARG A 335 11.74 8.21 2.17
CA ARG A 335 11.95 7.27 3.27
C ARG A 335 10.63 6.60 3.64
N PHE A 336 10.68 5.29 3.82
CA PHE A 336 9.54 4.49 4.25
C PHE A 336 9.84 3.92 5.62
N TRP A 337 8.79 3.75 6.41
CA TRP A 337 8.84 3.14 7.73
C TRP A 337 8.02 1.87 7.76
N GLU A 338 8.34 0.99 8.69
CA GLU A 338 7.51 -0.13 9.14
C GLU A 338 7.43 -0.10 10.67
N ILE A 339 6.39 -0.71 11.23
CA ILE A 339 6.19 -0.79 12.69
C ILE A 339 6.73 -2.12 13.18
N LYS A 340 7.68 -2.09 14.13
CA LYS A 340 8.20 -3.29 14.81
C LYS A 340 7.06 -3.97 15.59
N GLY A 341 6.84 -5.26 15.35
CA GLY A 341 5.69 -6.00 15.87
C GLY A 341 4.43 -5.94 15.00
N GLY A 342 4.49 -5.21 13.88
CA GLY A 342 3.48 -5.19 12.83
C GLY A 342 2.57 -3.98 12.86
N THR A 343 2.10 -3.60 11.68
CA THR A 343 1.25 -2.44 11.41
C THR A 343 -0.10 -2.55 12.12
N ALA A 344 -0.54 -3.75 12.50
CA ALA A 344 -1.71 -3.95 13.38
C ALA A 344 -1.60 -3.22 14.72
N LEU A 345 -0.39 -2.92 15.22
CA LEU A 345 -0.21 -2.08 16.43
C LEU A 345 -0.76 -0.66 16.24
N PHE A 346 -0.75 -0.13 15.01
CA PHE A 346 -1.40 1.15 14.72
C PHE A 346 -2.93 1.06 14.88
N ALA A 347 -3.53 -0.05 14.46
CA ALA A 347 -4.95 -0.30 14.68
C ALA A 347 -5.26 -0.49 16.17
N ASP A 348 -4.41 -1.19 16.91
CA ASP A 348 -4.53 -1.34 18.38
C ASP A 348 -4.53 0.01 19.08
N ALA A 349 -3.62 0.91 18.68
CA ALA A 349 -3.49 2.23 19.29
C ALA A 349 -4.71 3.13 19.01
N LEU A 350 -5.26 3.08 17.79
CA LEU A 350 -6.52 3.75 17.46
C LEU A 350 -7.72 3.13 18.19
N TYR A 351 -7.68 1.83 18.44
CA TYR A 351 -8.76 1.08 19.09
C TYR A 351 -8.82 1.32 20.61
N ALA A 352 -7.67 1.37 21.28
CA ALA A 352 -7.56 1.50 22.72
C ALA A 352 -8.48 2.57 23.35
N PRO A 353 -8.49 3.85 22.90
CA PRO A 353 -9.32 4.90 23.52
C PRO A 353 -10.83 4.68 23.33
N VAL A 354 -11.23 3.91 22.32
CA VAL A 354 -12.64 3.68 21.97
C VAL A 354 -13.07 2.23 22.19
N LYS A 355 -12.25 1.40 22.85
CA LYS A 355 -12.49 -0.04 23.01
C LYS A 355 -13.87 -0.36 23.56
N GLY A 356 -14.30 0.36 24.59
CA GLY A 356 -15.62 0.19 25.23
C GLY A 356 -16.81 0.67 24.38
N LYS A 357 -16.56 1.30 23.23
CA LYS A 357 -17.57 1.79 22.28
C LYS A 357 -17.72 0.87 21.06
N VAL A 358 -16.83 -0.11 20.87
CA VAL A 358 -16.85 -1.01 19.71
C VAL A 358 -17.68 -2.26 20.00
N ARG A 359 -18.58 -2.57 19.07
CA ARG A 359 -19.40 -3.77 19.02
C ARG A 359 -18.92 -4.61 17.84
N LEU A 360 -18.07 -5.60 18.14
CA LEU A 360 -17.62 -6.62 17.20
C LEU A 360 -18.77 -7.58 16.85
N ASP A 361 -18.57 -8.41 15.83
CA ASP A 361 -19.54 -9.43 15.42
C ASP A 361 -20.91 -8.84 15.02
N ARG A 362 -20.92 -7.64 14.43
CA ARG A 362 -22.15 -6.93 14.02
C ARG A 362 -22.02 -6.47 12.58
N ARG A 363 -22.31 -7.36 11.65
CA ARG A 363 -22.32 -7.05 10.21
C ARG A 363 -23.58 -6.28 9.84
N ALA A 364 -23.43 -5.04 9.38
CA ALA A 364 -24.55 -4.26 8.86
C ALA A 364 -25.13 -4.90 7.59
N VAL A 365 -26.46 -5.05 7.55
CA VAL A 365 -27.21 -5.60 6.41
C VAL A 365 -28.26 -4.64 5.87
N ARG A 366 -28.74 -3.71 6.71
CA ARG A 366 -29.67 -2.65 6.32
C ARG A 366 -29.42 -1.38 7.12
N ILE A 367 -29.45 -0.23 6.45
CA ILE A 367 -29.33 1.10 7.05
C ILE A 367 -30.60 1.89 6.70
N GLU A 368 -31.38 2.21 7.72
CA GLU A 368 -32.65 2.92 7.61
C GLU A 368 -32.51 4.36 8.15
N ARG A 369 -33.19 5.31 7.50
CA ARG A 369 -33.29 6.70 7.93
C ARG A 369 -34.75 7.10 7.99
N SER A 370 -35.23 7.41 9.19
CA SER A 370 -36.63 7.79 9.41
C SER A 370 -36.72 8.72 10.62
N GLY A 371 -37.61 9.72 10.59
CA GLY A 371 -37.87 10.56 11.78
C GLY A 371 -36.63 11.30 12.31
N GLY A 372 -35.67 11.63 11.45
CA GLY A 372 -34.42 12.29 11.85
C GLY A 372 -33.40 11.38 12.56
N LYS A 373 -33.61 10.07 12.53
CA LYS A 373 -32.69 9.06 13.11
C LYS A 373 -32.14 8.13 12.04
N VAL A 374 -30.99 7.54 12.33
CA VAL A 374 -30.38 6.45 11.57
C VAL A 374 -30.45 5.17 12.38
N ARG A 375 -30.91 4.09 11.75
CA ARG A 375 -30.93 2.73 12.31
C ARG A 375 -30.05 1.80 11.48
N VAL A 376 -29.12 1.10 12.13
CA VAL A 376 -28.23 0.11 11.51
C VAL A 376 -28.64 -1.27 12.01
N HIS A 377 -29.19 -2.08 11.11
CA HIS A 377 -29.58 -3.46 11.37
C HIS A 377 -28.39 -4.37 11.10
N THR A 378 -28.09 -5.24 12.06
CA THR A 378 -26.91 -6.11 12.00
C THR A 378 -27.22 -7.58 12.28
N VAL A 379 -26.32 -8.43 11.81
CA VAL A 379 -26.28 -9.88 12.04
C VAL A 379 -24.89 -10.29 12.53
N SER A 380 -24.79 -11.36 13.32
CA SER A 380 -23.50 -11.98 13.68
C SER A 380 -22.90 -12.81 12.56
N GLU A 381 -21.63 -13.17 12.71
CA GLU A 381 -20.89 -14.02 11.79
C GLU A 381 -21.39 -15.46 11.75
N ASP A 382 -21.99 -15.97 12.82
CA ASP A 382 -22.55 -17.33 12.89
C ASP A 382 -23.64 -17.57 11.83
N HIS A 383 -24.34 -16.52 11.40
CA HIS A 383 -25.27 -16.62 10.27
C HIS A 383 -24.57 -16.99 8.95
N ARG A 384 -23.25 -16.77 8.81
CA ARG A 384 -22.48 -17.17 7.62
C ARG A 384 -22.31 -18.67 7.49
N THR A 385 -22.33 -19.40 8.61
CA THR A 385 -22.15 -20.86 8.66
C THR A 385 -23.46 -21.61 8.85
N GLY A 386 -24.60 -20.89 8.83
CA GLY A 386 -25.92 -21.47 9.07
C GLY A 386 -26.23 -21.72 10.56
N GLY A 387 -25.46 -21.14 11.47
CA GLY A 387 -25.73 -21.18 12.91
C GLY A 387 -26.86 -20.24 13.34
N GLU A 388 -27.33 -20.41 14.58
CA GLU A 388 -28.26 -19.49 15.24
C GLU A 388 -27.52 -18.18 15.59
N GLY A 389 -27.44 -17.26 14.63
CA GLY A 389 -26.80 -15.97 14.84
C GLY A 389 -27.67 -14.97 15.61
N VAL A 390 -27.06 -13.85 16.01
CA VAL A 390 -27.67 -12.78 16.76
C VAL A 390 -27.96 -11.60 15.84
N THR A 391 -29.13 -10.98 15.98
CA THR A 391 -29.46 -9.71 15.36
C THR A 391 -29.45 -8.58 16.37
N GLU A 392 -28.93 -7.41 16.00
CA GLU A 392 -28.96 -6.20 16.84
C GLU A 392 -29.24 -4.98 15.96
N VAL A 393 -30.03 -4.03 16.48
CA VAL A 393 -30.33 -2.76 15.80
C VAL A 393 -29.78 -1.61 16.61
N PHE A 394 -28.92 -0.81 16.00
CA PHE A 394 -28.34 0.38 16.61
C PHE A 394 -29.06 1.62 16.09
N GLU A 395 -29.42 2.55 16.97
CA GLU A 395 -30.06 3.82 16.61
C GLU A 395 -29.19 5.00 17.02
N GLY A 396 -29.07 6.01 16.16
CA GLY A 396 -28.35 7.26 16.42
C GLY A 396 -28.92 8.44 15.63
N ASP A 397 -28.38 9.62 15.87
CA ASP A 397 -28.71 10.86 15.15
C ASP A 397 -28.03 10.92 13.79
N GLU A 398 -26.77 10.48 13.73
CA GLU A 398 -25.90 10.52 12.56
C GLU A 398 -25.22 9.14 12.40
N ALA A 399 -24.83 8.79 11.18
CA ALA A 399 -23.92 7.66 10.97
C ALA A 399 -22.77 7.99 10.01
N ILE A 400 -21.56 7.56 10.37
CA ILE A 400 -20.39 7.55 9.47
C ILE A 400 -20.17 6.12 8.99
N VAL A 401 -20.43 5.87 7.72
CA VAL A 401 -20.19 4.60 7.06
C VAL A 401 -18.75 4.57 6.57
N THR A 402 -17.96 3.64 7.11
CA THR A 402 -16.53 3.46 6.76
C THR A 402 -16.23 2.15 6.04
N VAL A 403 -17.28 1.33 5.84
CA VAL A 403 -17.24 0.11 5.04
C VAL A 403 -16.85 0.47 3.60
N PRO A 404 -15.91 -0.26 2.97
CA PRO A 404 -15.60 -0.05 1.56
C PRO A 404 -16.85 -0.26 0.69
N PHE A 405 -16.99 0.52 -0.38
CA PHE A 405 -18.14 0.44 -1.27
C PHE A 405 -18.38 -0.96 -1.84
N SER A 406 -17.31 -1.72 -2.12
CA SER A 406 -17.38 -3.14 -2.49
C SER A 406 -18.17 -3.98 -1.48
N GLY A 407 -18.00 -3.74 -0.17
CA GLY A 407 -18.75 -4.39 0.90
C GLY A 407 -20.14 -3.81 1.17
N LEU A 408 -20.46 -2.63 0.63
CA LEU A 408 -21.79 -2.01 0.74
C LEU A 408 -22.76 -2.41 -0.37
N ARG A 409 -22.30 -3.06 -1.45
CA ARG A 409 -23.13 -3.44 -2.62
C ARG A 409 -24.35 -4.29 -2.27
N HIS A 410 -24.30 -5.02 -1.15
CA HIS A 410 -25.40 -5.86 -0.66
C HIS A 410 -26.09 -5.30 0.60
N VAL A 411 -25.71 -4.10 1.06
CA VAL A 411 -26.37 -3.44 2.19
C VAL A 411 -27.54 -2.62 1.66
N THR A 412 -28.74 -2.89 2.20
CA THR A 412 -29.95 -2.15 1.80
C THR A 412 -29.99 -0.79 2.48
N PHE A 413 -30.31 0.27 1.73
CA PHE A 413 -30.56 1.60 2.27
C PHE A 413 -32.03 1.98 2.11
N ASP A 414 -32.65 2.46 3.19
CA ASP A 414 -34.06 2.89 3.21
C ASP A 414 -34.21 4.30 3.79
N PRO A 415 -34.76 5.30 3.07
CA PRO A 415 -35.07 5.25 1.63
C PRO A 415 -33.81 4.97 0.80
N PRO A 416 -33.88 4.71 -0.51
CA PRO A 416 -32.69 4.54 -1.34
C PRO A 416 -31.74 5.75 -1.30
N LEU A 417 -30.43 5.53 -1.44
CA LEU A 417 -29.46 6.61 -1.66
C LEU A 417 -29.70 7.29 -3.03
N SER A 418 -29.17 8.51 -3.22
CA SER A 418 -29.21 9.17 -4.52
C SER A 418 -28.65 8.28 -5.63
N TYR A 419 -29.08 8.53 -6.87
CA TYR A 419 -28.60 7.74 -8.00
C TYR A 419 -27.07 7.80 -8.14
N GLY A 420 -26.47 9.00 -8.02
CA GLY A 420 -25.01 9.18 -8.08
C GLY A 420 -24.28 8.35 -7.04
N LYS A 421 -24.75 8.37 -5.78
CA LYS A 421 -24.18 7.53 -4.71
C LYS A 421 -24.34 6.02 -4.98
N ARG A 422 -25.52 5.57 -5.41
CA ARG A 422 -25.77 4.15 -5.74
C ARG A 422 -24.90 3.69 -6.90
N ARG A 423 -24.75 4.53 -7.92
CA ARG A 423 -23.85 4.30 -9.06
C ARG A 423 -22.41 4.17 -8.58
N ALA A 424 -21.93 5.10 -7.75
CA ALA A 424 -20.59 5.03 -7.17
C ALA A 424 -20.36 3.75 -6.34
N ILE A 425 -21.30 3.33 -5.49
CA ILE A 425 -21.18 2.07 -4.72
C ILE A 425 -21.09 0.85 -5.65
N THR A 426 -21.86 0.86 -6.74
CA THR A 426 -21.93 -0.26 -7.68
C THR A 426 -20.70 -0.33 -8.57
N GLU A 427 -20.32 0.79 -9.19
CA GLU A 427 -19.37 0.83 -10.30
C GLU A 427 -17.93 1.10 -9.87
N LEU A 428 -17.67 1.73 -8.72
CA LEU A 428 -16.31 2.06 -8.28
C LEU A 428 -15.48 0.77 -8.24
N HIS A 429 -14.44 0.70 -9.07
CA HIS A 429 -13.62 -0.49 -9.19
C HIS A 429 -12.81 -0.71 -7.91
N TYR A 430 -12.69 -1.97 -7.50
CA TYR A 430 -11.84 -2.42 -6.39
C TYR A 430 -10.89 -3.48 -6.94
N ASP A 431 -9.60 -3.26 -6.72
CA ASP A 431 -8.57 -4.13 -7.25
C ASP A 431 -8.36 -5.37 -6.37
N ALA A 432 -7.85 -6.42 -6.99
CA ALA A 432 -7.36 -7.60 -6.29
C ALA A 432 -5.92 -7.36 -5.83
N ALA A 433 -5.57 -7.88 -4.65
CA ALA A 433 -4.18 -8.04 -4.24
C ALA A 433 -4.03 -9.31 -3.42
N THR A 434 -2.95 -10.04 -3.69
CA THR A 434 -2.61 -11.27 -2.99
C THR A 434 -1.18 -11.23 -2.52
N LYS A 435 -0.99 -11.57 -1.24
CA LYS A 435 0.33 -11.82 -0.63
C LYS A 435 0.51 -13.29 -0.33
N VAL A 436 1.69 -13.83 -0.62
CA VAL A 436 2.12 -15.19 -0.23
C VAL A 436 3.45 -15.07 0.52
N LEU A 437 3.47 -15.54 1.76
CA LEU A 437 4.54 -15.36 2.74
C LEU A 437 5.11 -16.72 3.14
N LEU A 438 6.42 -16.87 3.04
CA LEU A 438 7.14 -18.12 3.32
C LEU A 438 8.14 -17.87 4.46
N GLU A 439 8.10 -18.68 5.53
CA GLU A 439 9.11 -18.64 6.58
C GLU A 439 10.33 -19.49 6.22
N PHE A 440 11.51 -18.93 6.49
CA PHE A 440 12.78 -19.63 6.47
C PHE A 440 13.48 -19.47 7.82
N SER A 441 14.08 -20.56 8.30
CA SER A 441 14.84 -20.60 9.56
C SER A 441 16.18 -19.85 9.51
N ARG A 442 16.56 -19.36 8.33
CA ARG A 442 17.71 -18.48 8.09
C ARG A 442 17.35 -17.42 7.06
N ARG A 443 17.84 -16.19 7.24
CA ARG A 443 17.78 -15.11 6.22
C ARG A 443 18.82 -15.32 5.12
N TRP A 444 18.73 -16.44 4.43
CA TRP A 444 19.71 -16.89 3.42
C TRP A 444 19.90 -15.90 2.26
N TRP A 445 18.95 -15.00 2.04
CA TRP A 445 19.07 -13.93 1.04
C TRP A 445 20.15 -12.92 1.40
N GLU A 446 20.53 -12.80 2.67
CA GLU A 446 21.61 -11.96 3.19
C GLU A 446 22.98 -12.66 3.17
N PHE A 447 23.05 -13.97 2.90
CA PHE A 447 24.32 -14.70 2.91
C PHE A 447 25.24 -14.28 1.78
N THR A 448 26.53 -14.22 2.08
CA THR A 448 27.64 -14.26 1.13
C THR A 448 27.77 -15.66 0.52
N GLU A 449 28.53 -15.81 -0.57
CA GLU A 449 28.77 -17.15 -1.15
C GLU A 449 29.53 -18.08 -0.19
N ALA A 450 30.42 -17.53 0.64
CA ALA A 450 31.16 -18.30 1.63
C ALA A 450 30.23 -18.87 2.71
N GLU A 451 29.31 -18.05 3.24
CA GLU A 451 28.31 -18.49 4.22
C GLU A 451 27.35 -19.53 3.61
N TRP A 452 26.98 -19.38 2.33
CA TRP A 452 26.22 -20.40 1.61
C TRP A 452 26.96 -21.73 1.56
N LYS A 453 28.26 -21.71 1.22
CA LYS A 453 29.08 -22.92 1.15
C LYS A 453 29.18 -23.59 2.51
N GLU A 454 29.58 -22.85 3.54
CA GLU A 454 29.70 -23.36 4.90
C GLU A 454 28.38 -23.97 5.39
N THR A 455 27.27 -23.26 5.19
CA THR A 455 25.98 -23.69 5.73
C THR A 455 25.44 -24.93 5.02
N LEU A 456 25.54 -25.02 3.69
CA LEU A 456 25.10 -26.20 2.95
C LEU A 456 25.98 -27.42 3.21
N ASP A 457 27.31 -27.23 3.27
CA ASP A 457 28.23 -28.34 3.56
C ASP A 457 28.07 -28.83 5.01
N SER A 458 27.51 -28.02 5.92
CA SER A 458 27.12 -28.48 7.26
C SER A 458 25.87 -29.39 7.30
N VAL A 459 25.08 -29.42 6.22
CA VAL A 459 23.96 -30.36 6.06
C VAL A 459 24.48 -31.69 5.52
N GLU A 460 25.30 -31.63 4.47
CA GLU A 460 25.99 -32.77 3.88
C GLU A 460 27.23 -32.29 3.14
N ASP A 461 28.37 -32.96 3.36
CA ASP A 461 29.64 -32.60 2.72
C ASP A 461 29.51 -32.53 1.18
N GLY A 462 29.85 -31.37 0.61
CA GLY A 462 29.82 -31.13 -0.84
C GLY A 462 28.43 -30.77 -1.40
N LEU A 463 27.42 -30.61 -0.55
CA LEU A 463 26.06 -30.24 -0.96
C LEU A 463 26.04 -28.89 -1.68
N TYR A 464 26.86 -27.92 -1.28
CA TYR A 464 26.99 -26.65 -1.98
C TYR A 464 27.33 -26.85 -3.46
N GLU A 465 28.38 -27.63 -3.76
CA GLU A 465 28.82 -27.88 -5.13
C GLU A 465 27.75 -28.65 -5.92
N ARG A 466 27.02 -29.56 -5.27
CA ARG A 466 25.94 -30.30 -5.92
C ARG A 466 24.79 -29.38 -6.35
N TYR A 467 24.39 -28.40 -5.53
CA TYR A 467 23.40 -27.39 -5.92
C TYR A 467 23.93 -26.48 -7.03
N ARG A 468 25.17 -26.00 -6.91
CA ARG A 468 25.82 -25.17 -7.95
C ARG A 468 25.91 -25.89 -9.29
N ALA A 469 26.22 -27.18 -9.28
CA ALA A 469 26.27 -28.04 -10.47
C ALA A 469 24.89 -28.48 -10.97
N GLY A 470 23.83 -28.25 -10.19
CA GLY A 470 22.46 -28.61 -10.52
C GLY A 470 22.13 -30.09 -10.33
N THR A 471 22.98 -30.86 -9.65
CA THR A 471 22.88 -32.34 -9.53
C THR A 471 21.93 -32.83 -8.43
N VAL A 472 21.42 -31.95 -7.57
CA VAL A 472 20.37 -32.29 -6.60
C VAL A 472 19.04 -32.41 -7.34
N ALA A 473 18.58 -33.63 -7.60
CA ALA A 473 17.44 -33.89 -8.49
C ALA A 473 16.08 -33.73 -7.81
N HIS A 474 15.94 -34.15 -6.55
CA HIS A 474 14.66 -34.14 -5.85
C HIS A 474 14.63 -33.13 -4.69
N GLY A 475 13.50 -33.06 -3.99
CA GLY A 475 13.30 -32.21 -2.81
C GLY A 475 13.79 -32.84 -1.51
N GLU A 476 14.74 -33.77 -1.54
CA GLU A 476 15.14 -34.55 -0.35
C GLU A 476 15.70 -33.68 0.79
N TYR A 477 16.27 -32.51 0.47
CA TYR A 477 16.82 -31.58 1.44
C TYR A 477 15.85 -30.48 1.90
N LEU A 478 14.57 -30.54 1.52
CA LEU A 478 13.57 -29.58 1.97
C LEU A 478 13.51 -29.54 3.52
N GLY A 479 13.87 -28.39 4.09
CA GLY A 479 13.97 -28.16 5.53
C GLY A 479 15.06 -28.97 6.25
N ALA A 480 16.10 -29.44 5.54
CA ALA A 480 17.10 -30.33 6.11
C ALA A 480 18.12 -29.66 7.05
N HIS A 481 18.27 -28.33 7.00
CA HIS A 481 19.22 -27.65 7.85
C HIS A 481 18.78 -27.67 9.34
N ARG A 482 19.73 -27.85 10.26
CA ARG A 482 19.45 -28.01 11.70
C ARG A 482 18.57 -26.91 12.30
N SER A 483 18.68 -25.69 11.79
CA SER A 483 17.87 -24.54 12.25
C SER A 483 16.37 -24.73 12.07
N VAL A 484 15.92 -25.54 11.12
CA VAL A 484 14.49 -25.86 10.96
C VAL A 484 14.04 -26.74 12.12
N LYS A 485 14.86 -27.73 12.50
CA LYS A 485 14.61 -28.60 13.66
C LYS A 485 14.68 -27.85 14.99
N ASP A 486 15.59 -26.88 15.11
CA ASP A 486 15.72 -26.04 16.31
C ASP A 486 14.46 -25.19 16.56
N LEU A 487 13.70 -24.85 15.50
CA LEU A 487 12.37 -24.23 15.58
C LEU A 487 11.24 -25.24 15.86
N GLY A 488 11.56 -26.50 16.15
CA GLY A 488 10.58 -27.56 16.42
C GLY A 488 9.84 -28.06 15.17
N VAL A 489 10.38 -27.80 13.97
CA VAL A 489 9.76 -28.21 12.71
C VAL A 489 10.41 -29.49 12.18
N THR A 490 9.59 -30.40 11.67
CA THR A 490 10.02 -31.55 10.87
C THR A 490 9.14 -31.64 9.63
N ILE A 491 9.74 -31.70 8.45
CA ILE A 491 9.00 -31.79 7.19
C ILE A 491 8.78 -33.26 6.84
N PRO A 492 7.51 -33.73 6.77
CA PRO A 492 7.19 -35.10 6.39
C PRO A 492 7.66 -35.43 4.97
N ASP A 493 8.11 -36.67 4.75
CA ASP A 493 8.62 -37.09 3.43
C ASP A 493 7.59 -36.94 2.31
N VAL A 494 6.31 -37.17 2.60
CA VAL A 494 5.22 -36.93 1.64
C VAL A 494 5.20 -35.48 1.15
N LEU A 495 5.48 -34.49 2.00
CA LEU A 495 5.56 -33.09 1.56
C LEU A 495 6.79 -32.83 0.71
N LYS A 496 7.91 -33.53 0.98
CA LYS A 496 9.12 -33.45 0.14
C LYS A 496 8.85 -34.01 -1.25
N GLU A 497 8.12 -35.11 -1.35
CA GLU A 497 7.68 -35.71 -2.62
C GLU A 497 6.80 -34.73 -3.40
N TYR A 498 5.75 -34.19 -2.77
CA TYR A 498 4.88 -33.18 -3.40
C TYR A 498 5.67 -31.97 -3.88
N HIS A 499 6.49 -31.39 -3.00
CA HIS A 499 7.33 -30.24 -3.33
C HIS A 499 8.25 -30.53 -4.53
N SER A 500 8.83 -31.74 -4.58
CA SER A 500 9.73 -32.15 -5.66
C SER A 500 9.09 -32.10 -7.04
N VAL A 501 7.75 -32.16 -7.15
CA VAL A 501 7.00 -32.05 -8.41
C VAL A 501 6.84 -30.59 -8.87
N PHE A 502 6.72 -29.65 -7.93
CA PHE A 502 6.62 -28.21 -8.24
C PHE A 502 7.98 -27.56 -8.48
N ARG A 503 9.04 -28.17 -7.93
CA ARG A 503 10.42 -27.69 -7.98
C ARG A 503 10.86 -27.41 -9.44
N PRO A 504 11.52 -26.27 -9.72
CA PRO A 504 12.07 -26.00 -11.04
C PRO A 504 13.01 -27.12 -11.50
N ALA A 505 13.03 -27.38 -12.81
CA ALA A 505 13.91 -28.38 -13.42
C ALA A 505 15.38 -28.13 -13.06
N ALA A 506 16.16 -29.20 -13.01
CA ALA A 506 17.56 -29.14 -12.61
C ALA A 506 18.36 -28.17 -13.47
N GLY A 507 18.88 -27.12 -12.84
CA GLY A 507 19.75 -26.11 -13.41
C GLY A 507 20.80 -25.66 -12.40
N ARG A 508 21.80 -24.91 -12.87
CA ARG A 508 22.81 -24.30 -11.99
C ARG A 508 22.12 -23.23 -11.15
N ASP A 509 22.23 -23.35 -9.83
CA ASP A 509 21.75 -22.30 -8.94
C ASP A 509 22.51 -20.98 -9.23
N PRO A 510 21.89 -19.80 -9.04
CA PRO A 510 22.57 -18.52 -9.17
C PRO A 510 23.52 -18.29 -7.99
N GLU A 511 24.41 -17.31 -8.15
CA GLU A 511 25.24 -16.80 -7.04
C GLU A 511 24.36 -16.22 -5.91
N ALA A 512 24.97 -16.03 -4.75
CA ALA A 512 24.31 -15.51 -3.55
C ALA A 512 23.78 -14.10 -3.81
N SER A 513 22.55 -13.82 -3.39
CA SER A 513 21.99 -12.47 -3.52
C SER A 513 22.68 -11.47 -2.60
N HIS A 514 22.98 -11.91 -1.37
CA HIS A 514 23.56 -11.11 -0.30
C HIS A 514 22.78 -9.81 0.03
N VAL A 515 21.49 -9.70 -0.29
CA VAL A 515 20.67 -8.47 -0.27
C VAL A 515 20.08 -8.13 1.10
N ARG A 516 19.86 -6.84 1.37
CA ARG A 516 19.08 -6.34 2.52
C ARG A 516 18.05 -5.32 2.04
N GLY A 517 16.78 -5.67 2.18
CA GLY A 517 15.67 -4.87 1.65
C GLY A 517 15.52 -4.95 0.13
N GLY A 518 14.78 -4.01 -0.44
CA GLY A 518 14.50 -3.99 -1.86
C GLY A 518 13.54 -5.07 -2.34
N GLY A 519 13.31 -5.08 -3.66
CA GLY A 519 12.41 -6.03 -4.31
C GLY A 519 13.04 -6.67 -5.54
N THR A 520 12.90 -7.99 -5.63
CA THR A 520 13.26 -8.78 -6.81
C THR A 520 12.07 -8.88 -7.76
N VAL A 521 12.36 -8.80 -9.06
CA VAL A 521 11.34 -8.87 -10.13
C VAL A 521 11.51 -10.13 -10.94
N SER A 522 10.39 -10.78 -11.24
CA SER A 522 10.33 -11.87 -12.20
C SER A 522 9.04 -11.83 -13.04
N ASP A 523 9.07 -12.49 -14.19
CA ASP A 523 7.91 -12.77 -15.03
C ASP A 523 7.22 -14.10 -14.69
N ASN A 524 7.74 -14.86 -13.70
CA ASN A 524 7.00 -15.97 -13.12
C ASN A 524 5.78 -15.47 -12.29
N ALA A 525 4.93 -16.39 -11.85
CA ALA A 525 3.69 -16.06 -11.14
C ALA A 525 3.90 -15.28 -9.82
N ASN A 526 5.09 -15.34 -9.23
CA ASN A 526 5.41 -14.60 -8.01
C ASN A 526 5.52 -13.09 -8.24
N ARG A 527 5.94 -12.68 -9.45
CA ARG A 527 6.08 -11.30 -9.94
C ARG A 527 7.07 -10.43 -9.16
N PHE A 528 6.74 -10.10 -7.92
CA PHE A 528 7.55 -9.25 -7.04
C PHE A 528 7.77 -9.96 -5.71
N MET A 529 9.05 -10.12 -5.37
CA MET A 529 9.50 -10.77 -4.14
C MET A 529 10.19 -9.76 -3.24
N TYR A 530 9.78 -9.69 -1.98
CA TYR A 530 10.35 -8.82 -0.97
C TYR A 530 10.75 -9.63 0.27
N PHE A 531 11.55 -9.02 1.14
CA PHE A 531 11.98 -9.61 2.40
C PHE A 531 11.30 -8.85 3.54
N GLU A 532 10.53 -9.54 4.37
CA GLU A 532 9.89 -8.91 5.52
C GLU A 532 10.94 -8.59 6.58
N HIS A 533 10.75 -7.41 7.16
CA HIS A 533 11.62 -6.72 8.11
C HIS A 533 12.99 -6.40 7.51
N ALA A 534 13.27 -5.10 7.43
CA ALA A 534 14.54 -4.59 6.94
C ALA A 534 15.73 -5.06 7.78
N GLN A 535 15.49 -5.25 9.07
CA GLN A 535 16.47 -5.72 10.04
C GLN A 535 16.08 -7.10 10.57
N PRO A 536 17.06 -7.98 10.85
CA PRO A 536 16.81 -9.21 11.58
C PRO A 536 16.11 -8.93 12.90
N MET A 537 15.19 -9.81 13.29
CA MET A 537 14.54 -9.71 14.59
C MET A 537 15.53 -10.14 15.68
N GLU A 538 15.63 -9.35 16.75
CA GLU A 538 16.52 -9.67 17.86
C GLU A 538 16.17 -11.04 18.46
N GLY A 539 17.14 -11.96 18.48
CA GLY A 539 16.94 -13.34 18.94
C GLY A 539 16.42 -14.32 17.89
N SER A 540 16.28 -13.90 16.64
CA SER A 540 15.86 -14.76 15.51
C SER A 540 16.90 -14.71 14.38
N ASP A 541 17.39 -15.88 14.00
CA ASP A 541 18.26 -16.05 12.82
C ASP A 541 17.46 -16.13 11.50
N GLY A 542 16.15 -16.38 11.60
CA GLY A 542 15.25 -16.61 10.49
C GLY A 542 14.59 -15.33 9.95
N GLY A 543 13.69 -15.52 8.99
CA GLY A 543 12.90 -14.44 8.43
C GLY A 543 11.76 -14.90 7.54
N ILE A 544 10.85 -13.97 7.25
CA ILE A 544 9.75 -14.18 6.32
C ILE A 544 10.10 -13.55 4.96
N MET A 545 9.94 -14.32 3.90
CA MET A 545 9.97 -13.81 2.54
C MET A 545 8.54 -13.56 2.07
N LEU A 546 8.26 -12.34 1.62
CA LEU A 546 7.09 -12.03 0.81
C LEU A 546 7.35 -12.55 -0.60
N ALA A 547 7.13 -13.86 -0.76
CA ALA A 547 7.43 -14.61 -1.96
C ALA A 547 6.55 -14.19 -3.15
N SER A 548 5.36 -13.65 -2.92
CA SER A 548 4.63 -12.95 -3.97
C SER A 548 3.85 -11.79 -3.37
N TYR A 549 4.00 -10.62 -3.98
CA TYR A 549 3.07 -9.51 -3.82
C TYR A 549 2.53 -9.08 -5.18
N SER A 550 1.33 -9.56 -5.50
CA SER A 550 0.70 -9.39 -6.80
C SER A 550 -0.61 -8.61 -6.67
N TRP A 551 -1.01 -7.96 -7.77
CA TRP A 551 -2.20 -7.13 -7.87
C TRP A 551 -2.93 -7.38 -9.18
N ALA A 552 -4.20 -6.95 -9.25
CA ALA A 552 -5.06 -7.11 -10.41
C ALA A 552 -5.02 -8.56 -10.93
N ASP A 553 -4.89 -8.75 -12.24
CA ASP A 553 -4.89 -10.08 -12.85
C ASP A 553 -3.74 -10.97 -12.37
N ASP A 554 -2.61 -10.40 -11.90
CA ASP A 554 -1.55 -11.20 -11.29
C ASP A 554 -1.98 -11.77 -9.93
N ALA A 555 -2.78 -11.03 -9.16
CA ALA A 555 -3.34 -11.51 -7.89
C ALA A 555 -4.41 -12.58 -8.09
N LEU A 556 -5.26 -12.42 -9.11
CA LEU A 556 -6.35 -13.34 -9.40
C LEU A 556 -5.87 -14.76 -9.76
N LYS A 557 -4.66 -14.88 -10.34
CA LYS A 557 -4.01 -16.19 -10.57
C LYS A 557 -3.89 -17.02 -9.30
N TRP A 558 -3.62 -16.37 -8.16
CA TRP A 558 -3.50 -17.03 -6.87
C TRP A 558 -4.88 -17.41 -6.29
N ASP A 559 -5.94 -16.70 -6.66
CA ASP A 559 -7.29 -16.91 -6.14
C ASP A 559 -7.96 -18.19 -6.60
N ALA A 560 -7.47 -18.80 -7.68
CA ALA A 560 -7.86 -20.12 -8.11
C ALA A 560 -7.36 -21.25 -7.19
N PHE A 561 -6.34 -21.01 -6.37
CA PHE A 561 -5.69 -22.05 -5.56
C PHE A 561 -6.09 -21.99 -4.08
N ALA A 562 -6.10 -23.17 -3.45
CA ALA A 562 -6.12 -23.30 -1.99
C ALA A 562 -4.79 -22.83 -1.39
N ASP A 563 -4.81 -22.39 -0.13
CA ASP A 563 -3.66 -21.76 0.52
C ASP A 563 -2.39 -22.61 0.47
N GLU A 564 -2.48 -23.91 0.76
CA GLU A 564 -1.33 -24.82 0.75
C GLU A 564 -0.67 -24.96 -0.64
N GLU A 565 -1.48 -24.99 -1.70
CA GLU A 565 -0.95 -25.06 -3.06
C GLU A 565 -0.25 -23.75 -3.47
N ARG A 566 -0.71 -22.59 -2.95
CA ARG A 566 -0.02 -21.32 -3.17
C ARG A 566 1.40 -21.37 -2.61
N TYR A 567 1.62 -22.01 -1.46
CA TYR A 567 2.94 -22.08 -0.83
C TYR A 567 3.91 -22.90 -1.65
N LEU A 568 3.48 -24.06 -2.16
CA LEU A 568 4.30 -24.91 -3.03
C LEU A 568 4.72 -24.18 -4.30
N ARG A 569 3.76 -23.51 -4.96
CA ARG A 569 4.01 -22.73 -6.19
C ARG A 569 4.89 -21.51 -5.92
N ALA A 570 4.66 -20.81 -4.82
CA ALA A 570 5.45 -19.65 -4.45
C ALA A 570 6.90 -20.04 -4.13
N LEU A 571 7.13 -21.15 -3.41
CA LEU A 571 8.47 -21.66 -3.15
C LEU A 571 9.19 -22.04 -4.46
N ALA A 572 8.51 -22.73 -5.37
CA ALA A 572 9.07 -23.04 -6.69
C ALA A 572 9.46 -21.77 -7.47
N GLY A 573 8.63 -20.73 -7.41
CA GLY A 573 8.94 -19.42 -7.99
C GLY A 573 10.15 -18.75 -7.34
N VAL A 574 10.28 -18.82 -6.01
CA VAL A 574 11.47 -18.34 -5.28
C VAL A 574 12.72 -19.13 -5.72
N GLN A 575 12.63 -20.45 -5.82
CA GLN A 575 13.75 -21.30 -6.25
C GLN A 575 14.20 -21.00 -7.68
N ALA A 576 13.27 -20.68 -8.58
CA ALA A 576 13.59 -20.30 -9.95
C ALA A 576 14.42 -19.01 -10.03
N VAL A 577 14.32 -18.14 -9.02
CA VAL A 577 15.02 -16.85 -8.97
C VAL A 577 16.23 -16.87 -8.05
N PHE A 578 16.19 -17.56 -6.92
CA PHE A 578 17.24 -17.54 -5.90
C PHE A 578 18.06 -18.84 -5.82
N GLY A 579 17.69 -19.85 -6.60
CA GLY A 579 18.28 -21.18 -6.55
C GLY A 579 17.51 -22.13 -5.63
N ARG A 580 17.62 -23.43 -5.92
CA ARG A 580 16.91 -24.48 -5.18
C ARG A 580 17.45 -24.64 -3.77
N ARG A 581 18.71 -24.26 -3.52
CA ARG A 581 19.39 -24.34 -2.23
C ARG A 581 18.68 -23.65 -1.05
N CYS A 582 17.78 -22.69 -1.30
CA CYS A 582 17.00 -22.07 -0.22
C CYS A 582 16.05 -23.05 0.49
N GLU A 583 15.71 -24.17 -0.15
CA GLU A 583 14.79 -25.17 0.38
C GLU A 583 15.27 -25.78 1.70
N VAL A 584 16.59 -25.84 1.95
CA VAL A 584 17.15 -26.42 3.17
C VAL A 584 16.73 -25.68 4.44
N PHE A 585 16.34 -24.41 4.31
CA PHE A 585 15.93 -23.55 5.43
C PHE A 585 14.42 -23.40 5.56
N PHE A 586 13.63 -23.90 4.60
CA PHE A 586 12.18 -23.73 4.56
C PHE A 586 11.53 -24.45 5.75
N THR A 587 10.61 -23.76 6.46
CA THR A 587 9.96 -24.31 7.66
C THR A 587 8.57 -24.90 7.38
N ASN A 588 8.08 -24.77 6.14
CA ASN A 588 6.70 -25.09 5.78
C ASN A 588 5.64 -24.34 6.62
N LYS A 589 6.00 -23.26 7.34
CA LYS A 589 5.03 -22.34 7.93
C LYS A 589 4.89 -21.15 7.02
N CYS A 590 3.70 -21.00 6.48
CA CYS A 590 3.41 -19.99 5.47
C CYS A 590 2.10 -19.29 5.79
N ARG A 591 1.91 -18.10 5.21
CA ARG A 591 0.64 -17.38 5.28
C ARG A 591 0.33 -16.77 3.92
N THR A 592 -0.96 -16.60 3.65
CA THR A 592 -1.42 -15.89 2.46
C THR A 592 -2.63 -15.05 2.80
N GLN A 593 -2.78 -13.93 2.08
CA GLN A 593 -3.97 -13.10 2.14
C GLN A 593 -4.34 -12.71 0.72
N SER A 594 -5.52 -13.13 0.27
CA SER A 594 -6.21 -12.49 -0.86
C SER A 594 -7.21 -11.50 -0.31
N TRP A 595 -7.09 -10.24 -0.70
CA TRP A 595 -8.06 -9.23 -0.32
C TRP A 595 -9.34 -9.30 -1.16
N MET A 596 -9.28 -9.90 -2.35
CA MET A 596 -10.45 -10.14 -3.19
C MET A 596 -11.37 -11.21 -2.57
N ARG A 597 -10.78 -12.22 -1.91
CA ARG A 597 -11.51 -13.27 -1.18
C ARG A 597 -11.88 -12.88 0.26
N ASP A 598 -11.51 -11.69 0.72
CA ASP A 598 -11.83 -11.24 2.08
C ASP A 598 -13.33 -10.94 2.25
N HIS A 599 -13.93 -11.51 3.29
CA HIS A 599 -15.38 -11.50 3.51
C HIS A 599 -15.96 -10.17 4.02
N TYR A 600 -15.12 -9.15 4.21
CA TYR A 600 -15.55 -7.82 4.67
C TYR A 600 -15.09 -6.73 3.71
N ALA A 601 -13.89 -6.88 3.13
CA ALA A 601 -13.30 -5.90 2.22
C ALA A 601 -13.76 -6.09 0.77
N TYR A 602 -13.94 -7.33 0.29
CA TYR A 602 -14.31 -7.63 -1.10
C TYR A 602 -13.42 -6.93 -2.14
N GLY A 603 -12.10 -6.91 -1.89
CA GLY A 603 -11.10 -6.19 -2.67
C GLY A 603 -10.05 -5.48 -1.80
N GLU A 604 -8.88 -5.21 -2.35
CA GLU A 604 -7.79 -4.53 -1.65
C GLU A 604 -8.07 -3.04 -1.50
N ALA A 605 -8.28 -2.29 -2.58
CA ALA A 605 -8.61 -0.88 -2.54
C ALA A 605 -9.27 -0.44 -3.84
N SER A 606 -9.89 0.74 -3.78
CA SER A 606 -10.47 1.34 -4.97
C SER A 606 -9.37 1.81 -5.91
N VAL A 607 -9.08 1.06 -6.97
CA VAL A 607 -8.17 1.45 -8.05
C VAL A 607 -9.01 1.71 -9.27
N LEU A 608 -8.98 2.92 -9.81
CA LEU A 608 -10.04 3.35 -10.71
C LEU A 608 -9.81 2.90 -12.15
N PHE A 609 -10.90 2.58 -12.84
CA PHE A 609 -10.91 2.51 -14.31
C PHE A 609 -10.88 3.92 -14.93
N PRO A 610 -10.49 4.04 -16.21
CA PRO A 610 -10.53 5.33 -16.90
C PRO A 610 -11.88 6.04 -16.76
N GLY A 611 -11.87 7.33 -16.44
CA GLY A 611 -13.07 8.16 -16.27
C GLY A 611 -13.71 8.13 -14.87
N GLN A 612 -13.51 7.08 -14.08
CA GLN A 612 -14.20 6.95 -12.78
C GLN A 612 -13.85 8.05 -11.77
N HIS A 613 -12.68 8.69 -11.90
CA HIS A 613 -12.34 9.87 -11.08
C HIS A 613 -13.36 11.00 -11.27
N THR A 614 -13.71 11.35 -12.49
CA THR A 614 -14.60 12.49 -12.77
C THR A 614 -16.06 12.09 -12.76
N GLU A 615 -16.36 10.84 -13.10
CA GLU A 615 -17.74 10.33 -13.19
C GLU A 615 -18.36 9.91 -11.86
N LEU A 616 -17.54 9.38 -10.92
CA LEU A 616 -18.03 8.79 -9.67
C LEU A 616 -17.54 9.56 -8.44
N PHE A 617 -16.28 9.99 -8.41
CA PHE A 617 -15.69 10.60 -7.22
C PHE A 617 -16.46 11.79 -6.67
N PRO A 618 -17.05 12.71 -7.48
CA PRO A 618 -17.85 13.81 -6.93
C PRO A 618 -19.00 13.34 -6.02
N ASP A 619 -19.56 12.16 -6.27
CA ASP A 619 -20.61 11.56 -5.45
C ASP A 619 -20.07 10.68 -4.32
N VAL A 620 -18.79 10.25 -4.34
CA VAL A 620 -18.24 9.30 -3.37
C VAL A 620 -18.18 9.88 -1.94
N PRO A 621 -17.62 11.09 -1.67
CA PRO A 621 -17.45 11.60 -0.31
C PRO A 621 -18.66 12.37 0.24
N THR A 622 -19.70 12.59 -0.58
CA THR A 622 -20.89 13.37 -0.22
C THR A 622 -21.73 12.69 0.85
N SER A 623 -22.50 13.49 1.60
CA SER A 623 -23.40 13.00 2.65
C SER A 623 -24.84 12.97 2.16
N GLU A 624 -25.64 12.08 2.72
CA GLU A 624 -27.02 11.78 2.31
C GLU A 624 -27.95 11.96 3.51
N GLY A 625 -28.30 13.21 3.79
CA GLY A 625 -28.90 13.59 5.07
C GLY A 625 -27.95 13.25 6.23
N PRO A 626 -28.39 12.47 7.23
CA PRO A 626 -27.57 12.11 8.39
C PRO A 626 -26.54 10.98 8.14
N LEU A 627 -26.36 10.56 6.87
CA LEU A 627 -25.36 9.56 6.49
C LEU A 627 -24.12 10.22 5.89
N HIS A 628 -22.98 9.94 6.49
CA HIS A 628 -21.66 10.38 6.03
C HIS A 628 -20.81 9.19 5.61
N PHE A 629 -19.85 9.41 4.72
CA PHE A 629 -18.99 8.35 4.17
C PHE A 629 -17.51 8.71 4.35
N ALA A 630 -16.76 7.79 4.94
CA ALA A 630 -15.33 7.88 5.14
C ALA A 630 -14.63 6.55 4.79
N GLY A 631 -13.31 6.53 4.84
CA GLY A 631 -12.46 5.45 4.37
C GLY A 631 -11.62 5.87 3.18
N CYS A 632 -10.55 5.12 2.90
CA CYS A 632 -9.58 5.46 1.86
C CYS A 632 -10.22 5.63 0.46
N HIS A 633 -11.34 4.95 0.18
CA HIS A 633 -12.06 5.05 -1.08
C HIS A 633 -12.77 6.40 -1.26
N THR A 634 -12.96 7.17 -0.18
CA THR A 634 -13.50 8.53 -0.19
C THR A 634 -12.42 9.61 -0.25
N SER A 635 -11.16 9.20 -0.38
CA SER A 635 -10.01 10.04 -0.72
C SER A 635 -9.48 9.60 -2.09
N VAL A 636 -8.76 10.49 -2.76
CA VAL A 636 -8.05 10.18 -4.02
C VAL A 636 -6.65 9.57 -3.78
N LYS A 637 -6.30 9.30 -2.52
CA LYS A 637 -5.17 8.46 -2.11
C LYS A 637 -5.67 7.06 -1.66
N PRO A 638 -6.31 6.27 -2.55
CA PRO A 638 -6.73 4.92 -2.20
C PRO A 638 -5.50 4.03 -1.93
N ALA A 639 -5.70 2.91 -1.22
CA ALA A 639 -4.65 1.98 -0.77
C ALA A 639 -3.66 2.53 0.28
N TRP A 640 -3.81 3.78 0.73
CA TRP A 640 -2.97 4.37 1.77
C TRP A 640 -3.76 4.67 3.05
N ILE A 641 -3.14 4.41 4.20
CA ILE A 641 -3.71 4.75 5.53
C ILE A 641 -4.02 6.25 5.60
N GLU A 642 -3.15 7.10 5.06
CA GLU A 642 -3.32 8.55 5.01
C GLU A 642 -4.70 8.98 4.48
N GLY A 643 -5.14 8.41 3.35
CA GLY A 643 -6.45 8.72 2.78
C GLY A 643 -7.62 8.32 3.69
N ALA A 644 -7.45 7.25 4.49
CA ALA A 644 -8.43 6.88 5.50
C ALA A 644 -8.47 7.89 6.67
N LEU A 645 -7.30 8.36 7.13
CA LEU A 645 -7.20 9.34 8.22
C LEU A 645 -7.76 10.71 7.80
N GLU A 646 -7.39 11.20 6.61
CA GLU A 646 -7.94 12.44 6.01
C GLU A 646 -9.47 12.39 5.97
N SER A 647 -10.04 11.29 5.49
CA SER A 647 -11.50 11.12 5.40
C SER A 647 -12.19 11.08 6.77
N ALA A 648 -11.52 10.54 7.79
CA ALA A 648 -12.04 10.48 9.16
C ALA A 648 -12.11 11.88 9.77
N VAL A 649 -11.05 12.67 9.62
CA VAL A 649 -11.01 14.07 10.08
C VAL A 649 -12.10 14.88 9.37
N ARG A 650 -12.17 14.80 8.03
CA ARG A 650 -13.16 15.50 7.21
C ARG A 650 -14.59 15.20 7.65
N THR A 651 -14.94 13.92 7.84
CA THR A 651 -16.30 13.52 8.21
C THR A 651 -16.63 13.82 9.66
N SER A 652 -15.66 13.68 10.58
CA SER A 652 -15.84 14.04 11.99
C SER A 652 -16.10 15.54 12.15
N LEU A 653 -15.35 16.38 11.42
CA LEU A 653 -15.61 17.82 11.36
C LEU A 653 -17.03 18.12 10.88
N LYS A 654 -17.49 17.45 9.82
CA LYS A 654 -18.84 17.65 9.28
C LYS A 654 -19.92 17.27 10.29
N VAL A 655 -19.81 16.09 10.90
CA VAL A 655 -20.75 15.63 11.94
C VAL A 655 -20.79 16.59 13.13
N HIS A 656 -19.62 17.06 13.57
CA HIS A 656 -19.46 17.96 14.71
C HIS A 656 -19.94 19.39 14.41
N ALA A 657 -19.69 19.89 13.20
CA ALA A 657 -20.23 21.16 12.70
C ALA A 657 -21.76 21.09 12.50
N GLY A 658 -22.31 19.89 12.30
CA GLY A 658 -23.71 19.70 11.92
C GLY A 658 -24.05 20.57 10.74
#